data_AF-A0A9P3GBW4-F1
#
_entry.id   AF-A0A9P3GBW4-F1
#
_cell.length_a   1.000
_cell.length_b   1.000
_cell.length_c   1.000
_cell.angle_alpha   90.00
_cell.angle_beta   90.00
_cell.angle_gamma   90.00
#
_symmetry.space_group_name_H-M   'P 1'
#
loop_
_entity.id
_entity.type
_entity.pdbx_description
1 polymer ?
#
loop_
_entity_poly.entity_id
_entity_poly.type
_entity_poly.pdbx_seq_one_letter_code
_entity_poly.pdbx_strand_id
1 'polypeptide(L)'
;MYKPWAEATLSVLPDDVTLAIPSEGKCDGLHPSIVFQLDASKGPASQSQNEDAPLDPSHFGMLDIACDVKFSHLPFLSCRRKELVESLEMKEGGIARGRLAYFAAKQLQQQHRVCVWQVILSKTQAHLIRWDRSGAVVSEGFNPTREPWILHLLLVYSQASRQQQGFDRSAHLLSGPSDLRKTFVRGIRECKSWYHDRELNAFSSIDLSETSNWPLYKLEVPDDKAPGSIRACLVSQPFYMAHSPLGRGTRVYVAYDLLSRKIRILKDAWRPQDTSYLPEYVACARLVKEGVEHAAKFICGGDIANGPGDHPQTTITQELATGIESASWRLPCAPMPVWKTFVHYRILEEMALPLESLENSCQLLIVIRDIVKAIVQAHSKARLLHRDITWFNLRWFYNPKTKRIEGVLIDWDHVEDIDQAVDVEAPNISATWHFMPLRLIDDPRKNPELIDTLESLFWSLLYGALHFVSHDQLLMLFGEGDLFGLAPTTFDDISLKKEATYKRRDLLNGRLERVQWMSDHFTEFMHNLCGIWRRYYLQHDAVAAKVLKDESELTQLHSKLSDGQWLIDQITRAIELDCEGWPLDDIVSDQFPKLTPREVDTLKNAVRTSHNNVSHMSIDQRTELVAMPTRYDTQRTDLQMVLDTLTCAKRSHSTMQGSDDEELEPNSKRTRKHDP
;
A
#
# COMPACT_ATOMS: atom_id res chain seq x y z
N MET A 1 31.12 25.66 9.18
CA MET A 1 30.43 26.64 10.05
C MET A 1 29.53 25.95 11.07
N TYR A 2 28.64 25.06 10.65
CA TYR A 2 27.63 24.48 11.56
C TYR A 2 28.12 23.33 12.45
N LYS A 3 29.15 22.56 12.06
CA LYS A 3 29.77 21.54 12.92
C LYS A 3 30.39 22.14 14.19
N PRO A 4 31.29 23.15 14.12
CA PRO A 4 31.79 23.82 15.32
C PRO A 4 30.70 24.45 16.19
N TRP A 5 29.65 25.00 15.56
CA TRP A 5 28.48 25.52 16.30
C TRP A 5 27.74 24.42 17.06
N ALA A 6 27.51 23.25 16.44
CA ALA A 6 26.81 22.14 17.07
C ALA A 6 27.65 21.51 18.18
N GLU A 7 28.96 21.36 17.98
CA GLU A 7 29.90 20.90 19.03
C GLU A 7 29.94 21.87 20.22
N ALA A 8 29.97 23.18 19.96
CA ALA A 8 29.87 24.19 21.01
C ALA A 8 28.51 24.17 21.72
N THR A 9 27.41 23.95 20.97
CA THR A 9 26.05 23.80 21.51
C THR A 9 25.95 22.58 22.41
N LEU A 10 26.58 21.46 22.03
CA LEU A 10 26.60 20.23 22.82
C LEU A 10 27.29 20.44 24.17
N SER A 11 28.36 21.23 24.22
CA SER A 11 29.14 21.47 25.45
C SER A 11 28.36 22.14 26.59
N VAL A 12 27.16 22.67 26.31
CA VAL A 12 26.29 23.33 27.28
C VAL A 12 24.97 22.58 27.52
N LEU A 13 24.77 21.43 26.86
CA LEU A 13 23.62 20.55 27.07
C LEU A 13 23.98 19.46 28.10
N PRO A 14 22.98 18.78 28.69
CA PRO A 14 23.24 17.69 29.63
C PRO A 14 24.04 16.55 28.98
N ASP A 15 24.78 15.79 29.81
CA ASP A 15 25.72 14.74 29.37
C ASP A 15 25.04 13.56 28.63
N ASP A 16 23.72 13.42 28.74
CA ASP A 16 22.93 12.40 28.06
C ASP A 16 22.56 12.78 26.61
N VAL A 17 22.90 13.99 26.18
CA VAL A 17 22.74 14.40 24.78
C VAL A 17 24.00 14.01 24.00
N THR A 18 23.80 13.34 22.88
CA THR A 18 24.88 13.00 21.93
C THR A 18 24.65 13.65 20.58
N LEU A 19 25.76 13.95 19.90
CA LEU A 19 25.80 14.58 18.58
C LEU A 19 26.36 13.59 17.56
N ALA A 20 25.61 13.36 16.48
CA ALA A 20 26.09 12.61 15.33
C ALA A 20 26.17 13.51 14.10
N ILE A 21 27.31 13.45 13.40
CA ILE A 21 27.57 14.18 12.16
C ILE A 21 27.91 13.17 11.07
N PRO A 22 27.18 13.11 9.94
CA PRO A 22 27.54 12.26 8.81
C PRO A 22 28.94 12.62 8.29
N SER A 23 29.76 11.62 7.93
CA SER A 23 31.16 11.81 7.53
C SER A 23 31.35 12.77 6.33
N GLU A 24 32.37 13.63 6.44
CA GLU A 24 32.73 14.64 5.42
C GLU A 24 33.22 13.94 4.14
N GLY A 25 32.37 13.93 3.10
CA GLY A 25 32.71 13.37 1.78
C GLY A 25 31.64 12.49 1.14
N LYS A 26 30.58 12.12 1.87
CA LYS A 26 29.43 11.34 1.34
C LYS A 26 28.07 11.93 1.72
N CYS A 27 27.94 13.25 1.80
CA CYS A 27 26.63 13.91 1.90
C CYS A 27 25.92 14.00 0.52
N ASP A 28 26.06 12.99 -0.32
CA ASP A 28 25.27 12.85 -1.55
C ASP A 28 23.97 12.12 -1.19
N GLY A 29 22.92 12.84 -0.74
CA GLY A 29 21.58 12.24 -0.64
C GLY A 29 20.61 12.72 0.47
N LEU A 30 19.74 11.78 0.86
CA LEU A 30 18.54 11.91 1.71
C LEU A 30 18.85 11.71 3.22
N HIS A 31 19.89 12.34 3.77
CA HIS A 31 20.23 12.26 5.20
C HIS A 31 20.26 13.63 5.90
N PRO A 32 19.86 13.73 7.19
CA PRO A 32 20.01 14.97 7.97
C PRO A 32 21.49 15.33 8.15
N SER A 33 21.80 16.62 8.19
CA SER A 33 23.19 17.09 8.33
C SER A 33 23.73 17.00 9.75
N ILE A 34 22.86 17.14 10.75
CA ILE A 34 23.21 17.08 12.17
C ILE A 34 22.07 16.34 12.90
N VAL A 35 22.43 15.42 13.78
CA VAL A 35 21.48 14.62 14.56
C VAL A 35 21.80 14.75 16.03
N PHE A 36 20.78 15.12 16.83
CA PHE A 36 20.84 15.09 18.29
C PHE A 36 20.03 13.90 18.81
N GLN A 37 20.62 13.13 19.72
CA GLN A 37 19.99 11.99 20.38
C GLN A 37 20.08 12.14 21.89
N LEU A 38 19.04 11.74 22.61
CA LEU A 38 18.99 11.69 24.07
C LEU A 38 19.12 10.25 24.55
N ASP A 39 20.28 9.91 25.11
CA ASP A 39 20.59 8.57 25.59
C ASP A 39 20.52 8.49 27.13
N ALA A 40 19.32 8.26 27.66
CA ALA A 40 19.14 7.95 29.08
C ALA A 40 19.32 6.45 29.41
N SER A 41 19.71 5.61 28.43
CA SER A 41 19.63 4.15 28.55
C SER A 41 20.94 3.39 28.31
N LYS A 42 21.96 4.03 27.74
CA LYS A 42 23.32 3.47 27.70
C LYS A 42 24.15 4.11 28.81
N GLY A 43 24.56 3.29 29.77
CA GLY A 43 25.65 3.63 30.68
C GLY A 43 26.94 3.97 29.92
N PRO A 44 27.96 4.51 30.60
CA PRO A 44 29.11 5.12 29.94
C PRO A 44 29.87 4.08 29.11
N ALA A 45 30.23 4.50 27.89
CA ALA A 45 31.20 3.87 27.00
C ALA A 45 30.92 2.41 26.59
N SER A 46 30.19 2.25 25.48
CA SER A 46 30.64 1.33 24.43
C SER A 46 31.17 2.15 23.26
N GLN A 47 32.43 2.56 23.36
CA GLN A 47 33.24 2.95 22.20
C GLN A 47 33.33 1.75 21.25
N SER A 48 32.42 1.64 20.29
CA SER A 48 32.61 0.95 19.00
C SER A 48 31.29 0.86 18.23
N GLN A 49 30.83 1.96 17.65
CA GLN A 49 30.13 1.87 16.39
C GLN A 49 30.88 2.79 15.43
N ASN A 50 31.34 2.21 14.31
CA ASN A 50 32.11 2.89 13.28
C ASN A 50 31.53 4.28 13.01
N GLU A 51 32.31 5.33 13.27
CA GLU A 51 32.04 6.71 12.86
C GLU A 51 31.98 6.85 11.32
N ASP A 52 32.31 5.78 10.59
CA ASP A 52 32.48 5.72 9.13
C ASP A 52 31.34 5.06 8.33
N ALA A 53 30.24 4.62 8.95
CA ALA A 53 29.13 4.01 8.21
C ALA A 53 28.08 5.05 7.77
N PRO A 54 27.57 5.01 6.51
CA PRO A 54 26.44 5.84 6.11
C PRO A 54 25.24 5.57 7.02
N LEU A 55 24.40 6.58 7.24
CA LEU A 55 23.25 6.44 8.11
C LEU A 55 22.23 5.43 7.51
N ASP A 56 22.32 4.16 7.88
CA ASP A 56 21.29 3.13 7.66
C ASP A 56 19.91 3.67 8.10
N PRO A 57 18.81 3.43 7.36
CA PRO A 57 17.43 3.64 7.82
C PRO A 57 17.15 3.26 9.29
N SER A 58 17.87 2.29 9.84
CA SER A 58 17.84 1.93 11.27
C SER A 58 18.18 3.08 12.23
N HIS A 59 18.93 4.11 11.80
CA HIS A 59 19.27 5.27 12.63
C HIS A 59 18.08 6.20 12.92
N PHE A 60 17.05 6.22 12.06
CA PHE A 60 15.82 6.96 12.38
C PHE A 60 15.09 6.35 13.59
N GLY A 61 15.39 5.11 13.95
CA GLY A 61 14.91 4.46 15.17
C GLY A 61 15.53 5.02 16.46
N MET A 62 16.71 5.65 16.38
CA MET A 62 17.42 6.26 17.53
C MET A 62 17.44 7.79 17.49
N LEU A 63 16.93 8.40 16.42
CA LEU A 63 16.89 9.86 16.23
C LEU A 63 15.85 10.53 17.13
N ASP A 64 16.24 11.58 17.85
CA ASP A 64 15.29 12.43 18.57
C ASP A 64 14.98 13.71 17.81
N ILE A 65 16.01 14.51 17.47
CA ILE A 65 15.83 15.76 16.73
C ILE A 65 16.74 15.77 15.50
N ALA A 66 16.11 15.91 14.32
CA ALA A 66 16.82 16.11 13.06
C ALA A 66 17.12 17.59 12.83
N CYS A 67 18.36 17.92 12.50
CA CYS A 67 18.76 19.26 12.08
C CYS A 67 19.27 19.24 10.63
N ASP A 68 18.51 19.86 9.73
CA ASP A 68 18.85 19.94 8.30
C ASP A 68 19.57 21.25 7.97
N VAL A 69 20.78 21.18 7.42
CA VAL A 69 21.60 22.36 7.10
C VAL A 69 21.56 22.62 5.60
N LYS A 70 21.20 23.85 5.21
CA LYS A 70 21.13 24.31 3.82
C LYS A 70 22.15 25.41 3.55
N PHE A 71 22.87 25.29 2.45
CA PHE A 71 23.90 26.26 2.04
C PHE A 71 23.41 27.26 0.99
N SER A 72 22.39 26.92 0.17
CA SER A 72 21.97 27.70 -0.98
C SER A 72 20.69 28.53 -0.75
N HIS A 73 19.54 27.90 -0.45
CA HIS A 73 18.23 28.57 -0.40
C HIS A 73 17.40 28.26 0.86
N LEU A 74 16.49 29.17 1.21
CA LEU A 74 15.50 29.02 2.28
C LEU A 74 14.29 28.23 1.77
N PRO A 75 13.88 27.11 2.40
CA PRO A 75 12.69 26.37 1.97
C PRO A 75 11.38 27.10 2.27
N PHE A 76 11.42 28.06 3.19
CA PHE A 76 10.30 28.88 3.60
C PHE A 76 10.66 30.34 3.34
N LEU A 77 9.83 31.03 2.56
CA LEU A 77 10.01 32.47 2.31
C LEU A 77 9.44 33.25 3.50
N SER A 78 10.20 34.21 4.01
CA SER A 78 9.73 35.14 5.06
C SER A 78 8.93 36.33 4.50
N CYS A 79 8.66 36.36 3.19
CA CYS A 79 8.08 37.52 2.50
C CYS A 79 6.55 37.49 2.52
N ARG A 80 5.93 38.60 2.97
CA ARG A 80 4.48 38.79 3.15
C ARG A 80 3.69 39.11 1.87
N ARG A 81 4.32 39.18 0.68
CA ARG A 81 3.62 39.53 -0.56
C ARG A 81 3.24 38.28 -1.35
N LYS A 82 1.94 37.95 -1.38
CA LYS A 82 1.36 36.84 -2.16
C LYS A 82 1.89 36.74 -3.58
N GLU A 83 2.01 37.87 -4.28
CA GLU A 83 2.47 37.98 -5.68
C GLU A 83 3.94 37.57 -5.91
N LEU A 84 4.78 37.58 -4.88
CA LEU A 84 6.18 37.09 -4.95
C LEU A 84 6.32 35.63 -4.51
N VAL A 85 5.37 35.07 -3.76
CA VAL A 85 5.45 33.69 -3.27
C VAL A 85 5.18 32.71 -4.41
N GLU A 86 4.24 33.01 -5.31
CA GLU A 86 3.92 32.18 -6.49
C GLU A 86 5.02 32.17 -7.56
N SER A 87 5.83 33.23 -7.65
CA SER A 87 6.95 33.33 -8.60
C SER A 87 8.30 32.84 -8.05
N LEU A 88 8.44 32.69 -6.72
CA LEU A 88 9.66 32.23 -6.03
C LEU A 88 9.56 30.81 -5.44
N GLU A 89 8.55 30.02 -5.84
CA GLU A 89 8.58 28.56 -5.71
C GLU A 89 9.66 27.96 -6.63
N MET A 90 10.92 28.31 -6.39
CA MET A 90 12.06 27.68 -7.02
C MET A 90 11.99 26.17 -6.74
N LYS A 91 12.22 25.35 -7.78
CA LYS A 91 12.29 23.87 -7.69
C LYS A 91 13.09 23.39 -6.46
N GLU A 92 14.13 24.12 -6.08
CA GLU A 92 14.99 23.82 -4.93
C GLU A 92 14.29 23.96 -3.56
N GLY A 93 13.40 24.95 -3.38
CA GLY A 93 12.61 25.10 -2.16
C GLY A 93 11.63 23.95 -1.96
N GLY A 94 11.00 23.48 -3.04
CA GLY A 94 10.16 22.29 -3.05
C GLY A 94 10.94 21.02 -2.70
N ILE A 95 12.13 20.83 -3.29
CA ILE A 95 13.03 19.71 -2.97
C ILE A 95 13.42 19.72 -1.49
N ALA A 96 13.74 20.89 -0.94
CA ALA A 96 14.11 21.03 0.46
C ALA A 96 12.95 20.67 1.41
N ARG A 97 11.72 21.11 1.13
CA ARG A 97 10.52 20.71 1.90
C ARG A 97 10.22 19.21 1.77
N GLY A 98 10.37 18.64 0.57
CA GLY A 98 10.24 17.20 0.34
C GLY A 98 11.23 16.38 1.18
N ARG A 99 12.47 16.86 1.32
CA ARG A 99 13.48 16.22 2.19
C ARG A 99 13.10 16.27 3.67
N LEU A 100 12.60 17.40 4.16
CA LEU A 100 12.14 17.53 5.55
C LEU A 100 10.96 16.59 5.84
N ALA A 101 9.99 16.54 4.92
CA ALA A 101 8.86 15.61 5.00
C ALA A 101 9.33 14.15 5.00
N TYR A 102 10.33 13.80 4.17
CA TYR A 102 10.94 12.48 4.15
C TYR A 102 11.59 12.11 5.50
N PHE A 103 12.33 13.02 6.14
CA PHE A 103 12.90 12.77 7.47
C PHE A 103 11.83 12.55 8.53
N ALA A 104 10.78 13.38 8.52
CA ALA A 104 9.66 13.24 9.44
C ALA A 104 8.95 11.88 9.24
N ALA A 105 8.73 11.49 7.98
CA ALA A 105 8.11 10.22 7.64
C ALA A 105 8.95 9.02 8.10
N LYS A 106 10.28 9.07 7.92
CA LYS A 106 11.19 8.00 8.34
C LYS A 106 11.26 7.86 9.86
N GLN A 107 11.28 8.96 10.60
CA GLN A 107 11.22 8.94 12.06
C GLN A 107 9.86 8.42 12.55
N LEU A 108 8.75 8.91 11.98
CA LEU A 108 7.40 8.40 12.21
C LEU A 108 7.16 6.99 11.64
N GLN A 109 8.12 6.36 10.95
CA GLN A 109 8.05 4.95 10.60
C GLN A 109 8.72 4.14 11.71
N GLN A 110 9.94 4.50 12.07
CA GLN A 110 10.79 3.71 12.99
C GLN A 110 10.43 3.86 14.47
N GLN A 111 9.74 4.95 14.86
CA GLN A 111 9.44 5.26 16.26
C GLN A 111 7.95 5.48 16.48
N HIS A 112 7.39 4.92 17.55
CA HIS A 112 6.01 5.19 17.97
C HIS A 112 5.91 6.59 18.58
N ARG A 113 5.46 7.56 17.76
CA ARG A 113 5.34 8.97 18.10
C ARG A 113 4.00 9.54 17.69
N VAL A 114 3.51 10.46 18.51
CA VAL A 114 2.35 11.33 18.23
C VAL A 114 2.76 12.62 17.52
N CYS A 115 4.00 13.09 17.70
CA CYS A 115 4.58 14.21 16.97
C CYS A 115 6.12 14.13 16.87
N VAL A 116 6.70 14.86 15.92
CA VAL A 116 8.15 14.93 15.67
C VAL A 116 8.61 16.38 15.63
N TRP A 117 9.81 16.64 16.16
CA TRP A 117 10.44 17.96 16.17
C TRP A 117 11.68 17.97 15.25
N GLN A 118 11.84 19.03 14.48
CA GLN A 118 12.98 19.22 13.57
C GLN A 118 13.47 20.66 13.59
N VAL A 119 14.73 20.84 13.23
CA VAL A 119 15.37 22.14 13.05
C VAL A 119 15.85 22.25 11.60
N ILE A 120 15.70 23.42 11.02
CA ILE A 120 16.37 23.75 9.76
C ILE A 120 17.25 24.98 9.94
N LEU A 121 18.46 24.90 9.40
CA LEU A 121 19.46 25.97 9.39
C LEU A 121 19.77 26.37 7.95
N SER A 122 19.72 27.66 7.64
CA SER A 122 20.07 28.19 6.32
C SER A 122 20.71 29.56 6.44
N LYS A 123 21.99 29.65 6.07
CA LYS A 123 22.84 30.86 6.17
C LYS A 123 22.75 31.57 7.53
N THR A 124 21.87 32.56 7.68
CA THR A 124 21.69 33.37 8.88
C THR A 124 20.32 33.19 9.53
N GLN A 125 19.53 32.23 9.05
CA GLN A 125 18.19 31.94 9.51
C GLN A 125 18.03 30.48 9.94
N ALA A 126 17.16 30.28 10.92
CA ALA A 126 16.76 28.98 11.41
C ALA A 126 15.24 28.94 11.58
N HIS A 127 14.66 27.75 11.47
CA HIS A 127 13.26 27.50 11.82
C HIS A 127 13.14 26.24 12.68
N LEU A 128 12.18 26.27 13.60
CA LEU A 128 11.71 25.09 14.31
C LEU A 128 10.49 24.53 13.59
N ILE A 129 10.42 23.22 13.47
CA ILE A 129 9.32 22.53 12.80
C ILE A 129 8.75 21.47 13.74
N ARG A 130 7.44 21.49 13.93
CA ARG A 130 6.69 20.42 14.60
C ARG A 130 5.80 19.71 13.58
N TRP A 131 5.97 18.40 13.45
CA TRP A 131 5.14 17.54 12.62
C TRP A 131 4.18 16.73 13.49
N ASP A 132 2.94 16.57 13.05
CA ASP A 132 2.08 15.46 13.45
C ASP A 132 1.31 14.94 12.22
N ARG A 133 0.37 14.03 12.44
CA ARG A 133 -0.38 13.42 11.34
C ARG A 133 -1.30 14.38 10.60
N SER A 134 -1.64 15.53 11.16
CA SER A 134 -2.47 16.55 10.51
C SER A 134 -1.64 17.50 9.65
N GLY A 135 -0.39 17.78 10.03
CA GLY A 135 0.47 18.66 9.25
C GLY A 135 1.79 19.02 9.91
N ALA A 136 2.36 20.14 9.45
CA ALA A 136 3.56 20.74 10.02
C ALA A 136 3.31 22.19 10.42
N VAL A 137 3.83 22.58 11.58
CA VAL A 137 3.91 23.96 12.04
C VAL A 137 5.36 24.40 11.98
N VAL A 138 5.62 25.52 11.32
CA VAL A 138 6.95 26.08 11.12
C VAL A 138 7.02 27.44 11.82
N SER A 139 8.05 27.66 12.63
CA SER A 139 8.26 28.97 13.27
C SER A 139 8.60 30.05 12.25
N GLU A 140 8.44 31.32 12.64
CA GLU A 140 9.11 32.41 11.94
C GLU A 140 10.63 32.17 11.89
N GLY A 141 11.28 32.69 10.84
CA GLY A 141 12.73 32.55 10.68
C GLY A 141 13.48 33.47 11.64
N PHE A 142 14.39 32.90 12.42
CA PHE A 142 15.16 33.62 13.44
C PHE A 142 16.66 33.45 13.22
N ASN A 143 17.51 34.32 13.78
CA ASN A 143 18.96 34.17 13.61
C ASN A 143 19.55 33.30 14.73
N PRO A 144 20.03 32.07 14.44
CA PRO A 144 20.48 31.13 15.47
C PRO A 144 21.77 31.56 16.19
N THR A 145 22.48 32.58 15.67
CA THR A 145 23.67 33.15 16.33
C THR A 145 23.34 34.31 17.26
N ARG A 146 22.14 34.91 17.13
CA ARG A 146 21.69 36.03 17.96
C ARG A 146 20.61 35.60 18.95
N GLU A 147 19.85 34.57 18.61
CA GLU A 147 18.69 34.13 19.37
C GLU A 147 18.90 32.69 19.84
N PRO A 148 18.68 32.39 21.14
CA PRO A 148 19.01 31.09 21.71
C PRO A 148 17.94 30.02 21.48
N TRP A 149 17.00 30.20 20.53
CA TRP A 149 15.81 29.34 20.42
C TRP A 149 16.11 27.87 20.15
N ILE A 150 17.17 27.57 19.39
CA ILE A 150 17.57 26.16 19.17
C ILE A 150 18.11 25.56 20.48
N LEU A 151 18.95 26.32 21.19
CA LEU A 151 19.49 25.87 22.47
C LEU A 151 18.38 25.67 23.51
N HIS A 152 17.43 26.61 23.55
CA HIS A 152 16.28 26.54 24.42
C HIS A 152 15.39 25.33 24.07
N LEU A 153 15.14 25.08 22.78
CA LEU A 153 14.44 23.87 22.34
C LEU A 153 15.16 22.61 22.82
N LEU A 154 16.46 22.48 22.56
CA LEU A 154 17.24 21.29 22.94
C LEU A 154 17.23 21.07 24.46
N LEU A 155 17.37 22.13 25.25
CA LEU A 155 17.34 22.07 26.71
C LEU A 155 15.96 21.71 27.26
N VAL A 156 14.89 22.34 26.73
CA VAL A 156 13.52 22.00 27.14
C VAL A 156 13.19 20.58 26.72
N TYR A 157 13.61 20.17 25.53
CA TYR A 157 13.37 18.84 25.01
C TYR A 157 14.10 17.76 25.81
N SER A 158 15.33 18.01 26.29
CA SER A 158 16.06 17.05 27.15
C SER A 158 15.38 16.86 28.50
N GLN A 159 14.76 17.90 29.04
CA GLN A 159 14.03 17.86 30.30
C GLN A 159 12.56 17.43 30.15
N ALA A 160 12.05 17.42 28.91
CA ALA A 160 10.68 17.09 28.60
C ALA A 160 10.41 15.60 28.88
N SER A 161 9.21 15.32 29.39
CA SER A 161 8.74 13.94 29.48
C SER A 161 8.67 13.30 28.08
N ARG A 162 8.77 11.96 27.98
CA ARG A 162 8.68 11.27 26.67
C ARG A 162 7.40 11.64 25.89
N GLN A 163 6.30 11.91 26.59
CA GLN A 163 5.05 12.36 25.96
C GLN A 163 5.20 13.74 25.34
N GLN A 164 5.81 14.70 26.05
CA GLN A 164 6.10 16.04 25.53
C GLN A 164 7.14 16.01 24.40
N GLN A 165 8.09 15.07 24.45
CA GLN A 165 9.02 14.77 23.35
C GLN A 165 8.31 14.17 22.11
N GLY A 166 7.03 13.80 22.25
CA GLY A 166 6.19 13.29 21.19
C GLY A 166 6.12 11.77 21.10
N PHE A 167 6.65 11.01 22.07
CA PHE A 167 6.51 9.55 22.10
C PHE A 167 5.14 9.11 22.58
N ASP A 168 4.64 8.05 21.96
CA ASP A 168 3.44 7.37 22.42
C ASP A 168 3.75 6.53 23.67
N ARG A 169 3.06 6.84 24.77
CA ARG A 169 3.24 6.18 26.07
C ARG A 169 2.65 4.76 26.13
N SER A 170 1.75 4.42 25.20
CA SER A 170 1.15 3.09 25.10
C SER A 170 2.02 2.09 24.31
N ALA A 171 3.14 2.58 23.75
CA ALA A 171 4.12 1.78 23.02
C ALA A 171 5.41 1.66 23.83
N HIS A 172 5.64 0.49 24.43
CA HIS A 172 6.78 0.28 25.32
C HIS A 172 7.92 -0.42 24.59
N LEU A 173 9.02 0.30 24.37
CA LEU A 173 10.24 -0.30 23.83
C LEU A 173 10.83 -1.27 24.85
N LEU A 174 11.10 -2.51 24.42
CA LEU A 174 11.71 -3.53 25.26
C LEU A 174 13.22 -3.58 24.99
N SER A 175 14.02 -3.03 25.92
CA SER A 175 15.48 -3.00 25.82
C SER A 175 16.10 -4.37 26.17
N GLY A 176 16.94 -4.90 25.27
CA GLY A 176 17.81 -6.06 25.49
C GLY A 176 17.33 -7.39 24.89
N PRO A 177 18.22 -8.41 24.73
CA PRO A 177 17.85 -9.78 24.41
C PRO A 177 17.09 -10.41 25.58
N SER A 178 15.82 -10.03 25.69
CA SER A 178 14.92 -10.43 26.77
C SER A 178 14.30 -11.81 26.50
N ASP A 179 13.88 -12.50 27.55
CA ASP A 179 13.04 -13.70 27.45
C ASP A 179 11.76 -13.44 26.65
N LEU A 180 11.31 -12.19 26.55
CA LEU A 180 10.18 -11.79 25.72
C LEU A 180 10.50 -11.85 24.22
N ARG A 181 11.72 -11.50 23.77
CA ARG A 181 12.11 -11.71 22.36
C ARG A 181 12.16 -13.19 22.02
N LYS A 182 12.75 -14.01 22.90
CA LYS A 182 12.72 -15.47 22.75
C LYS A 182 11.29 -16.00 22.74
N THR A 183 10.42 -15.45 23.58
CA THR A 183 8.98 -15.82 23.63
C THR A 183 8.25 -15.42 22.35
N PHE A 184 8.50 -14.22 21.82
CA PHE A 184 7.95 -13.76 20.55
C PHE A 184 8.38 -14.69 19.41
N VAL A 185 9.68 -14.95 19.27
CA VAL A 185 10.20 -15.83 18.23
C VAL A 185 9.71 -17.27 18.41
N ARG A 186 9.67 -17.79 19.64
CA ARG A 186 9.09 -19.12 19.93
C ARG A 186 7.61 -19.19 19.58
N GLY A 187 6.82 -18.17 19.94
CA GLY A 187 5.40 -18.10 19.61
C GLY A 187 5.16 -18.11 18.10
N ILE A 188 5.96 -17.37 17.35
CA ILE A 188 5.96 -17.41 15.88
C ILE A 188 6.34 -18.80 15.37
N ARG A 189 7.41 -19.42 15.90
CA ARG A 189 7.86 -20.77 15.54
C ARG A 189 6.81 -21.85 15.82
N GLU A 190 6.16 -21.79 16.98
CA GLU A 190 5.08 -22.70 17.35
C GLU A 190 3.89 -22.55 16.40
N CYS A 191 3.55 -21.32 16.00
CA CYS A 191 2.55 -21.09 14.96
C CYS A 191 2.97 -21.62 13.57
N LYS A 192 4.26 -21.79 13.26
CA LYS A 192 4.70 -22.50 12.04
C LYS A 192 4.28 -23.96 11.99
N SER A 193 3.94 -24.59 13.11
CA SER A 193 3.34 -25.92 13.05
C SER A 193 1.87 -25.92 12.65
N TRP A 194 1.21 -24.75 12.67
CA TRP A 194 -0.21 -24.56 12.38
C TRP A 194 -0.42 -24.05 10.95
N TYR A 195 0.59 -23.38 10.40
CA TYR A 195 0.59 -22.80 9.06
C TYR A 195 1.68 -23.45 8.21
N HIS A 196 1.39 -23.78 6.94
CA HIS A 196 2.38 -24.30 5.99
C HIS A 196 3.47 -23.26 5.69
N ASP A 197 4.66 -23.72 5.28
CA ASP A 197 5.79 -22.83 4.97
C ASP A 197 5.41 -21.76 3.91
N ARG A 198 4.55 -22.10 2.93
CA ARG A 198 4.03 -21.16 1.90
C ARG A 198 3.26 -19.98 2.53
N GLU A 199 2.50 -20.22 3.59
CA GLU A 199 1.66 -19.22 4.27
C GLU A 199 2.49 -18.24 5.11
N LEU A 200 3.60 -18.70 5.69
CA LEU A 200 4.50 -17.86 6.47
C LEU A 200 5.54 -17.15 5.60
N ASN A 201 5.91 -17.77 4.48
CA ASN A 201 6.68 -17.11 3.42
C ASN A 201 5.90 -15.94 2.80
N ALA A 202 4.58 -15.88 2.97
CA ALA A 202 3.80 -14.69 2.63
C ALA A 202 4.21 -13.45 3.45
N PHE A 203 4.82 -13.65 4.62
CA PHE A 203 5.43 -12.61 5.45
C PHE A 203 6.96 -12.62 5.37
N SER A 204 7.56 -13.22 4.33
CA SER A 204 9.02 -13.36 4.16
C SER A 204 9.78 -12.03 4.11
N SER A 205 9.08 -10.90 3.90
CA SER A 205 9.65 -9.55 3.99
C SER A 205 9.97 -9.11 5.42
N ILE A 206 9.50 -9.86 6.44
CA ILE A 206 9.70 -9.57 7.85
C ILE A 206 10.84 -10.42 8.41
N ASP A 207 11.83 -9.78 9.04
CA ASP A 207 12.82 -10.48 9.85
C ASP A 207 12.24 -10.82 11.23
N LEU A 208 11.71 -12.04 11.34
CA LEU A 208 11.20 -12.62 12.58
C LEU A 208 12.27 -13.39 13.37
N SER A 209 13.55 -13.22 13.03
CA SER A 209 14.66 -13.89 13.73
C SER A 209 14.96 -13.22 15.08
N GLU A 210 15.64 -13.96 15.96
CA GLU A 210 16.16 -13.40 17.22
C GLU A 210 17.18 -12.28 16.96
N THR A 211 17.85 -12.32 15.80
CA THR A 211 18.84 -11.36 15.33
C THR A 211 18.26 -10.15 14.59
N SER A 212 16.92 -10.04 14.50
CA SER A 212 16.27 -8.92 13.82
C SER A 212 16.71 -7.57 14.39
N ASN A 213 17.20 -6.70 13.50
CA ASN A 213 17.62 -5.33 13.82
C ASN A 213 16.45 -4.42 14.21
N TRP A 214 15.21 -4.88 14.03
CA TRP A 214 14.05 -4.13 14.46
C TRP A 214 13.83 -4.24 15.97
N PRO A 215 13.55 -3.11 16.65
CA PRO A 215 13.23 -3.11 18.07
C PRO A 215 11.95 -3.91 18.37
N LEU A 216 11.93 -4.56 19.54
CA LEU A 216 10.73 -5.23 20.04
C LEU A 216 9.92 -4.25 20.89
N TYR A 217 8.65 -4.09 20.59
CA TYR A 217 7.72 -3.26 21.35
C TYR A 217 6.64 -4.12 22.02
N LYS A 218 6.23 -3.72 23.23
CA LYS A 218 4.95 -4.12 23.83
C LYS A 218 3.95 -3.00 23.56
N LEU A 219 3.01 -3.24 22.64
CA LEU A 219 1.93 -2.31 22.34
C LEU A 219 0.68 -2.63 23.16
N GLU A 220 0.02 -1.58 23.62
CA GLU A 220 -1.23 -1.64 24.36
C GLU A 220 -2.41 -1.36 23.43
N VAL A 221 -3.41 -2.24 23.44
CA VAL A 221 -4.64 -2.16 22.63
C VAL A 221 -5.83 -2.12 23.59
N PRO A 222 -6.75 -1.15 23.48
CA PRO A 222 -7.98 -1.13 24.26
C PRO A 222 -8.80 -2.43 24.05
N ASP A 223 -9.33 -2.99 25.13
CA ASP A 223 -10.15 -4.21 25.11
C ASP A 223 -11.56 -3.92 25.67
N ASP A 224 -12.58 -4.16 24.85
CA ASP A 224 -13.97 -3.85 25.15
C ASP A 224 -14.60 -4.77 26.21
N LYS A 225 -13.88 -5.80 26.68
CA LYS A 225 -14.37 -6.73 27.72
C LYS A 225 -14.69 -6.05 29.05
N ALA A 226 -13.96 -5.00 29.40
CA ALA A 226 -14.23 -4.20 30.60
C ALA A 226 -13.75 -2.76 30.40
N PRO A 227 -14.40 -1.76 31.01
CA PRO A 227 -13.95 -0.37 30.94
C PRO A 227 -12.49 -0.22 31.38
N GLY A 228 -11.66 0.35 30.51
CA GLY A 228 -10.23 0.54 30.77
C GLY A 228 -9.37 -0.73 30.70
N SER A 229 -9.93 -1.86 30.24
CA SER A 229 -9.14 -3.07 29.99
C SER A 229 -8.19 -2.85 28.82
N ILE A 230 -6.95 -3.31 28.98
CA ILE A 230 -5.87 -3.17 28.00
C ILE A 230 -5.31 -4.55 27.70
N ARG A 231 -5.18 -4.84 26.41
CA ARG A 231 -4.53 -6.04 25.88
C ARG A 231 -3.12 -5.69 25.40
N ALA A 232 -2.13 -6.46 25.83
CA ALA A 232 -0.74 -6.25 25.47
C ALA A 232 -0.28 -7.22 24.38
N CYS A 233 0.35 -6.69 23.34
CA CYS A 233 0.87 -7.45 22.20
C CYS A 233 2.35 -7.15 21.98
N LEU A 234 3.14 -8.18 21.69
CA LEU A 234 4.53 -8.02 21.26
C LEU A 234 4.59 -7.88 19.75
N VAL A 235 5.29 -6.84 19.27
CA VAL A 235 5.52 -6.59 17.84
C VAL A 235 6.98 -6.22 17.59
N SER A 236 7.46 -6.51 16.40
CA SER A 236 8.80 -6.11 15.93
C SER A 236 8.65 -5.31 14.63
N GLN A 237 9.24 -5.77 13.53
CA GLN A 237 9.09 -5.17 12.21
C GLN A 237 7.63 -5.23 11.71
N PRO A 238 7.04 -4.09 11.29
CA PRO A 238 5.77 -4.10 10.56
C PRO A 238 5.97 -4.62 9.13
N PHE A 239 4.97 -5.32 8.60
CA PHE A 239 4.97 -5.74 7.19
C PHE A 239 4.36 -4.71 6.25
N TYR A 240 3.63 -3.75 6.80
CA TYR A 240 3.11 -2.60 6.07
C TYR A 240 3.31 -1.31 6.87
N MET A 241 3.71 -0.24 6.19
CA MET A 241 3.87 1.10 6.76
C MET A 241 3.56 2.19 5.74
N ALA A 242 2.76 3.18 6.12
CA ALA A 242 2.53 4.36 5.29
C ALA A 242 3.81 5.19 5.09
N HIS A 243 3.98 5.72 3.88
CA HIS A 243 5.17 6.52 3.51
C HIS A 243 5.04 8.02 3.74
N SER A 244 3.81 8.52 3.88
CA SER A 244 3.55 9.92 4.19
C SER A 244 3.77 10.20 5.69
N PRO A 245 4.34 11.35 6.06
CA PRO A 245 4.34 11.79 7.45
C PRO A 245 2.91 12.17 7.90
N LEU A 246 2.06 12.58 6.96
CA LEU A 246 0.69 13.05 7.20
C LEU A 246 -0.36 11.96 6.91
N GLY A 247 -1.57 12.17 7.42
CA GLY A 247 -2.71 11.28 7.25
C GLY A 247 -2.70 10.11 8.22
N ARG A 248 -3.21 8.96 7.78
CA ARG A 248 -3.49 7.83 8.67
C ARG A 248 -2.26 7.19 9.32
N GLY A 249 -1.08 7.33 8.70
CA GLY A 249 0.16 6.85 9.29
C GLY A 249 0.18 5.34 9.61
N THR A 250 -0.63 4.55 8.91
CA THR A 250 -0.93 3.15 9.22
C THR A 250 0.33 2.30 9.27
N ARG A 251 0.45 1.48 10.32
CA ARG A 251 1.41 0.40 10.46
C ARG A 251 0.68 -0.89 10.78
N VAL A 252 1.09 -1.98 10.16
CA VAL A 252 0.48 -3.30 10.39
C VAL A 252 1.55 -4.31 10.75
N TYR A 253 1.30 -5.04 11.83
CA TYR A 253 2.26 -5.94 12.46
C TYR A 253 1.71 -7.36 12.55
N VAL A 254 2.61 -8.33 12.39
CA VAL A 254 2.43 -9.65 13.00
C VAL A 254 2.67 -9.49 14.50
N ALA A 255 1.64 -9.74 15.29
CA ALA A 255 1.63 -9.49 16.73
C ALA A 255 1.49 -10.79 17.51
N TYR A 256 2.28 -10.96 18.57
CA TYR A 256 2.08 -12.03 19.54
C TYR A 256 1.24 -11.50 20.71
N ASP A 257 -0.01 -11.95 20.78
CA ASP A 257 -0.93 -11.56 21.85
C ASP A 257 -0.60 -12.32 23.15
N LEU A 258 -0.18 -11.57 24.17
CA LEU A 258 0.26 -12.13 25.45
C LEU A 258 -0.87 -12.82 26.22
N LEU A 259 -2.13 -12.44 25.97
CA LEU A 259 -3.29 -13.03 26.65
C LEU A 259 -3.66 -14.39 26.06
N SER A 260 -3.90 -14.47 24.75
CA SER A 260 -4.29 -15.74 24.12
C SER A 260 -3.12 -16.61 23.70
N ARG A 261 -1.88 -16.10 23.77
CA ARG A 261 -0.65 -16.76 23.31
C ARG A 261 -0.73 -17.20 21.84
N LYS A 262 -1.38 -16.37 21.01
CA LYS A 262 -1.56 -16.61 19.57
C LYS A 262 -1.00 -15.45 18.76
N ILE A 263 -0.63 -15.76 17.52
CA ILE A 263 -0.33 -14.74 16.53
C ILE A 263 -1.62 -14.10 16.01
N ARG A 264 -1.55 -12.79 15.85
CA ARG A 264 -2.62 -11.87 15.47
C ARG A 264 -2.07 -10.82 14.52
N ILE A 265 -2.98 -10.07 13.90
CA ILE A 265 -2.63 -8.87 13.15
C ILE A 265 -2.98 -7.65 14.00
N LEU A 266 -2.02 -6.76 14.19
CA LEU A 266 -2.22 -5.50 14.91
C LEU A 266 -2.06 -4.34 13.92
N LYS A 267 -3.11 -3.53 13.79
CA LYS A 267 -3.13 -2.27 13.02
C LYS A 267 -2.99 -1.08 13.98
N ASP A 268 -2.01 -0.22 13.73
CA ASP A 268 -1.70 1.02 14.47
C ASP A 268 -1.87 2.19 13.49
N ALA A 269 -2.90 3.03 13.70
CA ALA A 269 -3.30 4.01 12.70
C ALA A 269 -4.00 5.23 13.32
N TRP A 270 -4.19 6.25 12.48
CA TRP A 270 -4.81 7.51 12.83
C TRP A 270 -6.07 7.70 11.98
N ARG A 271 -7.20 8.01 12.60
CA ARG A 271 -8.47 8.26 11.90
C ARG A 271 -8.86 9.73 12.03
N PRO A 272 -9.50 10.35 11.04
CA PRO A 272 -10.11 11.67 11.22
C PRO A 272 -11.09 11.67 12.41
N GLN A 273 -11.06 12.73 13.20
CA GLN A 273 -12.06 13.00 14.23
C GLN A 273 -13.28 13.66 13.58
N ASP A 274 -14.05 12.86 12.86
CA ASP A 274 -15.20 13.32 12.12
C ASP A 274 -16.39 12.42 12.47
N THR A 275 -17.48 13.02 12.93
CA THR A 275 -18.69 12.31 13.36
C THR A 275 -19.42 11.65 12.20
N SER A 276 -19.12 12.02 10.96
CA SER A 276 -19.68 11.37 9.76
C SER A 276 -19.04 10.01 9.45
N TYR A 277 -17.92 9.66 10.10
CA TYR A 277 -17.24 8.39 9.89
C TYR A 277 -17.43 7.45 11.08
N LEU A 278 -17.88 6.23 10.80
CA LEU A 278 -17.90 5.15 11.78
C LEU A 278 -16.45 4.66 12.01
N PRO A 279 -15.91 4.70 13.24
CA PRO A 279 -14.57 4.20 13.49
C PRO A 279 -14.45 2.71 13.15
N GLU A 280 -13.33 2.30 12.57
CA GLU A 280 -13.10 0.92 12.11
C GLU A 280 -13.37 -0.12 13.20
N TYR A 281 -12.89 0.10 14.43
CA TYR A 281 -13.10 -0.85 15.53
C TYR A 281 -14.58 -0.99 15.91
N VAL A 282 -15.38 0.08 15.74
CA VAL A 282 -16.83 0.05 15.95
C VAL A 282 -17.53 -0.69 14.81
N ALA A 283 -17.09 -0.48 13.57
CA ALA A 283 -17.58 -1.23 12.41
C ALA A 283 -17.31 -2.72 12.56
N CYS A 284 -16.07 -3.10 12.88
CA CYS A 284 -15.66 -4.48 13.13
C CYS A 284 -16.45 -5.12 14.29
N ALA A 285 -16.65 -4.40 15.41
CA ALA A 285 -17.49 -4.87 16.51
C ALA A 285 -18.96 -5.09 16.08
N ARG A 286 -19.51 -4.19 15.24
CA ARG A 286 -20.87 -4.34 14.69
C ARG A 286 -20.98 -5.57 13.80
N LEU A 287 -20.02 -5.82 12.91
CA LEU A 287 -20.00 -7.01 12.04
C LEU A 287 -20.03 -8.31 12.86
N VAL A 288 -19.25 -8.39 13.93
CA VAL A 288 -19.25 -9.54 14.85
C VAL A 288 -20.61 -9.67 15.55
N LYS A 289 -21.16 -8.58 16.07
CA LYS A 289 -22.45 -8.58 16.77
C LYS A 289 -23.60 -9.05 15.88
N GLU A 290 -23.65 -8.58 14.64
CA GLU A 290 -24.70 -8.91 13.67
C GLU A 290 -24.46 -10.26 12.95
N GLY A 291 -23.40 -11.00 13.34
CA GLY A 291 -23.12 -12.34 12.81
C GLY A 291 -22.80 -12.35 11.31
N VAL A 292 -22.00 -11.37 10.87
CA VAL A 292 -21.45 -11.34 9.51
C VAL A 292 -20.31 -12.34 9.41
N GLU A 293 -20.50 -13.37 8.59
CA GLU A 293 -19.46 -14.35 8.30
C GLU A 293 -18.44 -13.78 7.30
N HIS A 294 -17.23 -14.34 7.30
CA HIS A 294 -16.16 -13.96 6.35
C HIS A 294 -15.71 -12.49 6.42
N ALA A 295 -16.09 -11.74 7.46
CA ALA A 295 -15.40 -10.51 7.86
C ALA A 295 -14.22 -10.84 8.79
N ALA A 296 -13.19 -10.00 8.78
CA ALA A 296 -12.05 -10.12 9.67
C ALA A 296 -12.52 -10.28 11.12
N LYS A 297 -12.03 -11.33 11.78
CA LYS A 297 -12.45 -11.61 13.15
C LYS A 297 -11.79 -10.63 14.11
N PHE A 298 -12.60 -9.64 14.50
CA PHE A 298 -12.25 -8.64 15.50
C PHE A 298 -12.02 -9.25 16.87
N ILE A 299 -10.88 -8.94 17.49
CA ILE A 299 -10.54 -9.39 18.86
C ILE A 299 -10.78 -8.27 19.87
N CYS A 300 -10.25 -7.08 19.58
CA CYS A 300 -10.42 -5.86 20.36
C CYS A 300 -9.81 -4.67 19.63
N GLY A 301 -10.18 -3.45 20.01
CA GLY A 301 -9.61 -2.23 19.46
C GLY A 301 -10.27 -0.99 20.03
N GLY A 302 -9.63 0.16 19.83
CA GLY A 302 -10.16 1.43 20.29
C GLY A 302 -9.14 2.55 20.18
N ASP A 303 -9.60 3.75 20.56
CA ASP A 303 -8.76 4.94 20.60
C ASP A 303 -7.69 4.83 21.71
N ILE A 304 -6.48 5.27 21.40
CA ILE A 304 -5.34 5.22 22.31
C ILE A 304 -5.31 6.47 23.17
N ALA A 305 -5.21 6.30 24.50
CA ALA A 305 -5.01 7.38 25.45
C ALA A 305 -3.62 7.28 26.10
N ASN A 306 -3.14 8.38 26.71
CA ASN A 306 -1.84 8.40 27.38
C ASN A 306 -1.84 7.71 28.76
N GLY A 307 -3.02 7.48 29.32
CA GLY A 307 -3.24 6.79 30.58
C GLY A 307 -4.70 6.42 30.78
N PRO A 308 -5.03 5.60 31.81
CA PRO A 308 -6.40 5.24 32.11
C PRO A 308 -7.24 6.48 32.46
N GLY A 309 -8.32 6.70 31.73
CA GLY A 309 -9.22 7.85 31.92
C GLY A 309 -8.79 9.15 31.21
N ASP A 310 -7.63 9.15 30.53
CA ASP A 310 -7.23 10.28 29.70
C ASP A 310 -8.05 10.36 28.41
N HIS A 311 -8.07 11.56 27.81
CA HIS A 311 -8.60 11.73 26.46
C HIS A 311 -7.75 10.97 25.42
N PRO A 312 -8.38 10.53 24.31
CA PRO A 312 -7.64 9.99 23.17
C PRO A 312 -6.51 10.90 22.71
N GLN A 313 -5.41 10.30 22.26
CA GLN A 313 -4.31 10.99 21.62
C GLN A 313 -4.81 11.60 20.30
N THR A 314 -4.71 12.93 20.19
CA THR A 314 -5.11 13.68 19.01
C THR A 314 -3.95 14.51 18.44
N THR A 315 -4.03 14.82 17.15
CA THR A 315 -3.17 15.87 16.55
C THR A 315 -3.56 17.24 17.08
N ILE A 316 -2.66 18.22 17.01
CA ILE A 316 -2.94 19.61 17.45
C ILE A 316 -2.61 20.66 16.39
N THR A 317 -1.99 20.26 15.26
CA THR A 317 -1.63 21.19 14.19
C THR A 317 -2.82 22.02 13.71
N GLN A 318 -4.01 21.42 13.66
CA GLN A 318 -5.25 22.09 13.27
C GLN A 318 -5.78 23.09 14.33
N GLU A 319 -5.49 22.90 15.62
CA GLU A 319 -5.87 23.86 16.66
C GLU A 319 -4.96 25.08 16.66
N LEU A 320 -3.67 24.86 16.45
CA LEU A 320 -2.69 25.91 16.19
C LEU A 320 -3.02 26.68 14.89
N ALA A 321 -3.84 26.09 14.02
CA ALA A 321 -4.38 26.71 12.83
C ALA A 321 -5.66 27.53 13.05
N THR A 322 -6.57 27.11 13.93
CA THR A 322 -7.92 27.71 14.05
C THR A 322 -8.01 28.84 15.08
N GLY A 323 -7.03 29.01 15.98
CA GLY A 323 -7.02 30.08 16.99
C GLY A 323 -6.44 31.43 16.52
N ILE A 324 -6.10 31.59 15.24
CA ILE A 324 -5.33 32.75 14.75
C ILE A 324 -5.83 33.27 13.41
N GLU A 325 -7.13 33.56 13.32
CA GLU A 325 -7.74 34.23 12.15
C GLU A 325 -7.10 35.59 11.83
N SER A 326 -6.34 36.18 12.76
CA SER A 326 -5.64 37.47 12.58
C SER A 326 -4.11 37.39 12.52
N ALA A 327 -3.49 36.20 12.43
CA ALA A 327 -2.02 36.11 12.35
C ALA A 327 -1.50 36.56 10.98
N SER A 328 -1.03 37.80 10.91
CA SER A 328 -0.36 38.40 9.74
C SER A 328 0.95 37.70 9.31
N TRP A 329 1.42 36.71 10.08
CA TRP A 329 2.64 35.94 9.82
C TRP A 329 2.39 34.62 9.06
N ARG A 330 1.13 34.33 8.68
CA ARG A 330 0.74 33.05 8.10
C ARG A 330 0.64 33.07 6.58
N LEU A 331 1.24 32.07 5.92
CA LEU A 331 1.05 31.72 4.51
C LEU A 331 0.41 30.32 4.45
N PRO A 332 -0.90 30.18 4.21
CA PRO A 332 -1.52 28.86 4.06
C PRO A 332 -1.04 28.21 2.76
N CYS A 333 -0.31 27.10 2.84
CA CYS A 333 0.12 26.32 1.68
C CYS A 333 -1.03 25.50 1.05
N ALA A 334 -2.24 25.53 1.62
CA ALA A 334 -3.46 24.93 1.07
C ALA A 334 -4.72 25.64 1.65
N PRO A 335 -5.84 25.70 0.91
CA PRO A 335 -7.10 26.27 1.40
C PRO A 335 -7.61 25.56 2.67
N MET A 336 -8.37 26.32 3.47
CA MET A 336 -8.78 25.99 4.84
C MET A 336 -9.76 24.81 5.09
N PRO A 337 -10.39 24.09 4.13
CA PRO A 337 -11.21 22.93 4.48
C PRO A 337 -10.41 21.61 4.67
N VAL A 338 -9.08 21.61 4.58
CA VAL A 338 -8.26 20.38 4.49
C VAL A 338 -7.70 19.88 5.84
N TRP A 339 -7.76 20.69 6.91
CA TRP A 339 -7.10 20.36 8.18
C TRP A 339 -8.02 19.55 9.09
N LYS A 340 -7.83 18.24 9.14
CA LYS A 340 -8.58 17.34 10.02
C LYS A 340 -7.80 17.10 11.32
N THR A 341 -8.50 17.08 12.45
CA THR A 341 -7.96 16.46 13.67
C THR A 341 -7.91 14.96 13.43
N PHE A 342 -6.81 14.31 13.78
CA PHE A 342 -6.69 12.86 13.76
C PHE A 342 -6.64 12.30 15.17
N VAL A 343 -7.32 11.18 15.40
CA VAL A 343 -7.33 10.39 16.64
C VAL A 343 -6.52 9.11 16.41
N HIS A 344 -5.61 8.80 17.32
CA HIS A 344 -4.83 7.57 17.28
C HIS A 344 -5.66 6.38 17.78
N TYR A 345 -5.65 5.25 17.07
CA TYR A 345 -6.35 4.04 17.46
C TYR A 345 -5.57 2.78 17.09
N ARG A 346 -5.90 1.67 17.75
CA ARG A 346 -5.38 0.34 17.40
C ARG A 346 -6.49 -0.69 17.30
N ILE A 347 -6.27 -1.67 16.43
CA ILE A 347 -7.14 -2.84 16.26
C ILE A 347 -6.28 -4.10 16.28
N LEU A 348 -6.81 -5.14 16.93
CA LEU A 348 -6.27 -6.48 16.94
C LEU A 348 -7.25 -7.46 16.31
N GLU A 349 -6.79 -8.21 15.31
CA GLU A 349 -7.60 -9.12 14.50
C GLU A 349 -6.96 -10.52 14.39
N GLU A 350 -7.76 -11.50 14.00
CA GLU A 350 -7.25 -12.82 13.63
C GLU A 350 -6.39 -12.76 12.36
N MET A 351 -5.39 -13.63 12.29
CA MET A 351 -4.45 -13.66 11.18
C MET A 351 -5.11 -14.17 9.91
N ALA A 352 -4.87 -13.47 8.81
CA ALA A 352 -5.29 -13.85 7.48
C ALA A 352 -4.15 -13.60 6.48
N LEU A 353 -4.14 -14.39 5.40
CA LEU A 353 -3.05 -14.54 4.45
C LEU A 353 -3.39 -13.87 3.12
N PRO A 354 -2.38 -13.30 2.43
CA PRO A 354 -2.56 -12.72 1.11
C PRO A 354 -2.96 -13.78 0.07
N LEU A 355 -3.69 -13.38 -0.97
CA LEU A 355 -4.18 -14.31 -2.01
C LEU A 355 -3.05 -14.89 -2.86
N GLU A 356 -1.93 -14.19 -2.93
CA GLU A 356 -0.70 -14.59 -3.62
C GLU A 356 -0.07 -15.85 -3.02
N SER A 357 -0.47 -16.27 -1.82
CA SER A 357 0.00 -17.51 -1.20
C SER A 357 -0.92 -18.70 -1.45
N LEU A 358 -1.99 -18.54 -2.23
CA LEU A 358 -2.85 -19.64 -2.66
C LEU A 358 -2.12 -20.58 -3.62
N GLU A 359 -2.66 -21.77 -3.83
CA GLU A 359 -2.10 -22.76 -4.75
C GLU A 359 -2.70 -22.62 -6.14
N ASN A 360 -4.02 -22.48 -6.23
CA ASN A 360 -4.69 -22.47 -7.51
C ASN A 360 -5.93 -21.56 -7.58
N SER A 361 -6.39 -21.34 -8.80
CA SER A 361 -7.56 -20.54 -9.15
C SER A 361 -8.86 -21.09 -8.58
N CYS A 362 -8.95 -22.39 -8.29
CA CYS A 362 -10.10 -22.97 -7.58
C CYS A 362 -10.17 -22.42 -6.15
N GLN A 363 -9.03 -22.44 -5.46
CA GLN A 363 -8.91 -21.88 -4.11
C GLN A 363 -9.22 -20.38 -4.11
N LEU A 364 -8.75 -19.65 -5.13
CA LEU A 364 -9.10 -18.25 -5.33
C LEU A 364 -10.62 -18.05 -5.43
N LEU A 365 -11.32 -18.82 -6.26
CA LEU A 365 -12.77 -18.71 -6.38
C LEU A 365 -13.52 -19.05 -5.08
N ILE A 366 -13.07 -20.05 -4.31
CA ILE A 366 -13.63 -20.36 -2.98
C ILE A 366 -13.55 -19.13 -2.06
N VAL A 367 -12.38 -18.50 -2.03
CA VAL A 367 -12.12 -17.30 -1.22
C VAL A 367 -12.98 -16.13 -1.67
N ILE A 368 -13.07 -15.88 -2.98
CA ILE A 368 -13.89 -14.80 -3.53
C ILE A 368 -15.37 -15.01 -3.18
N ARG A 369 -15.91 -16.23 -3.34
CA ARG A 369 -17.31 -16.55 -2.98
C ARG A 369 -17.61 -16.18 -1.53
N ASP A 370 -16.71 -16.57 -0.63
CA ASP A 370 -16.85 -16.30 0.80
C ASP A 370 -16.78 -14.79 1.10
N ILE A 371 -15.95 -14.04 0.38
CA ILE A 371 -15.93 -12.57 0.46
C ILE A 371 -17.21 -11.93 -0.09
N VAL A 372 -17.80 -12.45 -1.18
CA VAL A 372 -19.11 -11.96 -1.66
C VAL A 372 -20.17 -12.12 -0.57
N LYS A 373 -20.17 -13.27 0.14
CA LYS A 373 -21.05 -13.47 1.29
C LYS A 373 -20.79 -12.43 2.38
N ALA A 374 -19.54 -12.12 2.70
CA ALA A 374 -19.20 -11.07 3.67
C ALA A 374 -19.79 -9.72 3.27
N ILE A 375 -19.61 -9.32 2.01
CA ILE A 375 -20.10 -8.05 1.45
C ILE A 375 -21.65 -7.98 1.53
N VAL A 376 -22.33 -9.02 1.06
CA VAL A 376 -23.81 -9.10 1.07
C VAL A 376 -24.35 -9.12 2.50
N GLN A 377 -23.71 -9.84 3.42
CA GLN A 377 -24.13 -9.91 4.82
C GLN A 377 -23.83 -8.61 5.57
N ALA A 378 -22.69 -7.96 5.36
CA ALA A 378 -22.37 -6.66 5.94
C ALA A 378 -23.39 -5.60 5.50
N HIS A 379 -23.76 -5.61 4.21
CA HIS A 379 -24.85 -4.80 3.72
C HIS A 379 -26.16 -5.21 4.41
N SER A 380 -26.70 -6.40 4.16
CA SER A 380 -28.04 -6.81 4.61
C SER A 380 -28.25 -6.85 6.14
N LYS A 381 -27.27 -7.33 6.92
CA LYS A 381 -27.38 -7.51 8.37
C LYS A 381 -26.84 -6.33 9.17
N ALA A 382 -25.64 -5.85 8.83
CA ALA A 382 -24.95 -4.82 9.61
C ALA A 382 -25.18 -3.39 9.12
N ARG A 383 -25.85 -3.23 7.96
CA ARG A 383 -26.14 -1.94 7.32
C ARG A 383 -24.87 -1.14 7.00
N LEU A 384 -23.80 -1.85 6.61
CA LEU A 384 -22.51 -1.26 6.26
C LEU A 384 -22.14 -1.51 4.79
N LEU A 385 -21.58 -0.50 4.13
CA LEU A 385 -20.86 -0.62 2.85
C LEU A 385 -19.36 -0.47 3.09
N HIS A 386 -18.53 -1.32 2.48
CA HIS A 386 -17.08 -1.33 2.72
C HIS A 386 -16.35 -0.13 2.10
N ARG A 387 -16.73 0.25 0.86
CA ARG A 387 -16.17 1.34 0.03
C ARG A 387 -14.69 1.28 -0.38
N ASP A 388 -13.89 0.43 0.23
CA ASP A 388 -12.48 0.23 -0.18
C ASP A 388 -12.15 -1.23 -0.50
N ILE A 389 -12.90 -1.84 -1.44
CA ILE A 389 -12.57 -3.18 -1.92
C ILE A 389 -11.38 -3.09 -2.87
N THR A 390 -10.28 -3.70 -2.48
CA THR A 390 -9.05 -3.82 -3.27
C THR A 390 -8.56 -5.26 -3.23
N TRP A 391 -7.75 -5.68 -4.21
CA TRP A 391 -7.07 -6.99 -4.18
C TRP A 391 -6.34 -7.22 -2.85
N PHE A 392 -5.73 -6.17 -2.31
CA PHE A 392 -4.99 -6.20 -1.06
C PHE A 392 -5.87 -6.18 0.20
N ASN A 393 -7.20 -6.13 0.10
CA ASN A 393 -8.10 -6.30 1.25
C ASN A 393 -8.79 -7.66 1.24
N LEU A 394 -8.60 -8.45 0.17
CA LEU A 394 -9.05 -9.82 0.07
C LEU A 394 -7.99 -10.73 0.71
N ARG A 395 -8.42 -11.57 1.65
CA ARG A 395 -7.54 -12.47 2.38
C ARG A 395 -8.17 -13.85 2.50
N TRP A 396 -7.37 -14.81 2.91
CA TRP A 396 -7.84 -16.16 3.23
C TRP A 396 -7.22 -16.67 4.52
N PHE A 397 -7.81 -17.69 5.11
CA PHE A 397 -7.19 -18.45 6.18
C PHE A 397 -7.62 -19.91 6.11
N TYR A 398 -6.79 -20.81 6.64
CA TYR A 398 -7.18 -22.20 6.84
C TYR A 398 -7.96 -22.34 8.14
N ASN A 399 -9.21 -22.82 8.05
CA ASN A 399 -10.01 -23.13 9.22
C ASN A 399 -9.75 -24.59 9.65
N PRO A 400 -9.03 -24.82 10.78
CA PRO A 400 -8.68 -26.17 11.21
C PRO A 400 -9.89 -27.00 11.65
N LYS A 401 -11.02 -26.36 11.99
CA LYS A 401 -12.25 -27.07 12.39
C LYS A 401 -12.98 -27.65 11.19
N THR A 402 -13.12 -26.86 10.13
CA THR A 402 -13.80 -27.27 8.89
C THR A 402 -12.85 -27.98 7.92
N LYS A 403 -11.53 -27.86 8.14
CA LYS A 403 -10.46 -28.32 7.27
C LYS A 403 -10.55 -27.73 5.86
N ARG A 404 -10.99 -26.49 5.76
CA ARG A 404 -11.19 -25.76 4.50
C ARG A 404 -10.49 -24.43 4.57
N ILE A 405 -10.07 -23.95 3.40
CA ILE A 405 -9.75 -22.54 3.22
C ILE A 405 -11.06 -21.75 3.25
N GLU A 406 -11.02 -20.57 3.85
CA GLU A 406 -12.14 -19.65 3.92
C GLU A 406 -11.66 -18.25 3.55
N GLY A 407 -12.49 -17.55 2.76
CA GLY A 407 -12.23 -16.16 2.44
C GLY A 407 -12.55 -15.23 3.60
N VAL A 408 -11.79 -14.13 3.70
CA VAL A 408 -12.01 -13.10 4.71
C VAL A 408 -11.73 -11.71 4.15
N LEU A 409 -12.65 -10.78 4.41
CA LEU A 409 -12.53 -9.37 4.04
C LEU A 409 -12.02 -8.54 5.23
N ILE A 410 -10.90 -7.84 5.03
CA ILE A 410 -10.25 -6.98 6.02
C ILE A 410 -10.40 -5.49 5.66
N ASP A 411 -9.97 -4.61 6.57
CA ASP A 411 -9.82 -3.16 6.37
C ASP A 411 -11.13 -2.36 6.25
N TRP A 412 -11.94 -2.41 7.31
CA TRP A 412 -13.25 -1.76 7.39
C TRP A 412 -13.17 -0.28 7.81
N ASP A 413 -12.08 0.43 7.46
CA ASP A 413 -11.82 1.79 7.93
C ASP A 413 -12.46 2.90 7.08
N HIS A 414 -13.01 2.51 5.93
CA HIS A 414 -13.69 3.37 4.98
C HIS A 414 -15.18 3.15 4.93
N VAL A 415 -15.75 2.43 5.90
CA VAL A 415 -17.16 2.05 5.86
C VAL A 415 -18.12 3.24 5.79
N GLU A 416 -19.24 3.00 5.13
CA GLU A 416 -20.42 3.87 5.20
C GLU A 416 -21.52 3.16 5.99
N ASP A 417 -22.04 3.86 6.99
CA ASP A 417 -23.21 3.42 7.76
C ASP A 417 -24.47 3.86 7.02
N ILE A 418 -25.16 2.91 6.40
CA ILE A 418 -26.30 3.16 5.50
C ILE A 418 -27.44 3.85 6.25
N ASP A 419 -27.61 3.55 7.53
CA ASP A 419 -28.68 4.12 8.36
C ASP A 419 -28.36 5.56 8.81
N GLN A 420 -27.10 5.97 8.74
CA GLN A 420 -26.62 7.29 9.14
C GLN A 420 -26.09 8.13 7.97
N ALA A 421 -26.18 7.62 6.74
CA ALA A 421 -25.78 8.33 5.54
C ALA A 421 -26.64 9.59 5.39
N VAL A 422 -26.05 10.74 5.69
CA VAL A 422 -26.62 12.06 5.40
C VAL A 422 -26.20 12.42 3.97
N ASP A 423 -27.08 13.04 3.18
CA ASP A 423 -26.78 13.60 1.86
C ASP A 423 -25.78 14.77 1.97
N VAL A 424 -24.53 14.50 2.37
CA VAL A 424 -23.46 15.48 2.52
C VAL A 424 -22.50 15.35 1.35
N GLU A 425 -22.02 16.52 0.89
CA GLU A 425 -21.07 16.72 -0.21
C GLU A 425 -20.02 15.60 -0.31
N ALA A 426 -20.02 14.94 -1.48
CA ALA A 426 -19.07 13.95 -2.01
C ALA A 426 -18.14 13.30 -0.96
N PRO A 427 -18.33 12.02 -0.59
CA PRO A 427 -17.42 11.36 0.33
C PRO A 427 -16.00 11.45 -0.23
N ASN A 428 -15.02 11.74 0.63
CA ASN A 428 -13.59 11.66 0.28
C ASN A 428 -13.34 10.29 -0.36
N ILE A 429 -13.26 10.29 -1.69
CA ILE A 429 -13.09 9.08 -2.48
C ILE A 429 -11.67 8.58 -2.23
N SER A 430 -11.55 7.63 -1.31
CA SER A 430 -10.28 7.07 -0.86
C SER A 430 -9.91 5.77 -1.55
N ALA A 431 -10.76 5.29 -2.47
CA ALA A 431 -10.46 4.05 -3.17
C ALA A 431 -9.24 4.24 -4.07
N THR A 432 -8.33 3.28 -4.00
CA THR A 432 -7.31 3.06 -5.03
C THR A 432 -8.03 3.02 -6.37
N TRP A 433 -7.92 4.07 -7.20
CA TRP A 433 -8.76 4.31 -8.38
C TRP A 433 -8.81 3.12 -9.37
N HIS A 434 -7.75 2.32 -9.37
CA HIS A 434 -7.62 1.02 -10.06
C HIS A 434 -8.78 0.06 -9.78
N PHE A 435 -9.43 0.14 -8.62
CA PHE A 435 -10.56 -0.72 -8.23
C PHE A 435 -11.87 0.06 -8.14
N MET A 436 -11.85 1.37 -8.37
CA MET A 436 -13.04 2.20 -8.26
C MET A 436 -14.06 1.90 -9.38
N PRO A 437 -15.36 1.86 -9.07
CA PRO A 437 -16.44 1.67 -10.02
C PRO A 437 -16.55 2.84 -11.01
N LEU A 438 -16.86 2.56 -12.28
CA LEU A 438 -16.89 3.64 -13.30
C LEU A 438 -17.94 4.71 -12.99
N ARG A 439 -19.09 4.33 -12.43
CA ARG A 439 -20.15 5.30 -12.05
C ARG A 439 -19.73 6.28 -10.96
N LEU A 440 -18.92 5.83 -9.98
CA LEU A 440 -18.37 6.71 -8.94
C LEU A 440 -17.25 7.61 -9.47
N ILE A 441 -16.53 7.16 -10.51
CA ILE A 441 -15.56 8.00 -11.21
C ILE A 441 -16.27 9.08 -12.05
N ASP A 442 -17.37 8.74 -12.72
CA ASP A 442 -18.14 9.66 -13.56
C ASP A 442 -18.86 10.74 -12.71
N ASP A 443 -19.47 10.33 -11.60
CA ASP A 443 -20.13 11.23 -10.65
C ASP A 443 -19.67 10.97 -9.21
N PRO A 444 -18.64 11.69 -8.74
CA PRO A 444 -18.14 11.63 -7.37
C PRO A 444 -19.16 11.92 -6.27
N ARG A 445 -20.33 12.50 -6.62
CA ARG A 445 -21.40 12.83 -5.66
C ARG A 445 -22.45 11.73 -5.55
N LYS A 446 -22.36 10.67 -6.35
CA LYS A 446 -23.28 9.54 -6.29
C LYS A 446 -23.14 8.85 -4.92
N ASN A 447 -24.27 8.59 -4.27
CA ASN A 447 -24.30 7.74 -3.08
C ASN A 447 -23.85 6.31 -3.44
N PRO A 448 -22.85 5.74 -2.75
CA PRO A 448 -22.39 4.39 -3.00
C PRO A 448 -23.48 3.33 -2.74
N GLU A 449 -23.52 2.30 -3.58
CA GLU A 449 -24.48 1.20 -3.49
C GLU A 449 -23.75 -0.16 -3.36
N LEU A 450 -24.52 -1.22 -3.08
CA LEU A 450 -23.96 -2.58 -3.04
C LEU A 450 -23.35 -2.98 -4.39
N ILE A 451 -24.00 -2.62 -5.50
CA ILE A 451 -23.50 -2.90 -6.85
C ILE A 451 -22.13 -2.26 -7.11
N ASP A 452 -21.87 -1.06 -6.58
CA ASP A 452 -20.57 -0.40 -6.70
C ASP A 452 -19.49 -1.19 -5.94
N THR A 453 -19.83 -1.70 -4.75
CA THR A 453 -18.92 -2.56 -3.97
C THR A 453 -18.60 -3.86 -4.71
N LEU A 454 -19.60 -4.46 -5.39
CA LEU A 454 -19.41 -5.66 -6.21
C LEU A 454 -18.60 -5.37 -7.48
N GLU A 455 -18.70 -4.17 -8.06
CA GLU A 455 -17.86 -3.77 -9.18
C GLU A 455 -16.40 -3.61 -8.77
N SER A 456 -16.15 -3.03 -7.60
CA SER A 456 -14.79 -2.97 -7.05
C SER A 456 -14.19 -4.34 -6.80
N LEU A 457 -15.01 -5.31 -6.37
CA LEU A 457 -14.58 -6.70 -6.28
C LEU A 457 -14.25 -7.29 -7.66
N PHE A 458 -15.04 -6.99 -8.69
CA PHE A 458 -14.74 -7.40 -10.07
C PHE A 458 -13.39 -6.86 -10.55
N TRP A 459 -13.15 -5.55 -10.40
CA TRP A 459 -11.87 -4.96 -10.78
C TRP A 459 -10.69 -5.55 -9.99
N SER A 460 -10.90 -5.84 -8.71
CA SER A 460 -9.90 -6.47 -7.84
C SER A 460 -9.58 -7.90 -8.29
N LEU A 461 -10.60 -8.70 -8.61
CA LEU A 461 -10.42 -10.05 -9.11
C LEU A 461 -9.76 -10.07 -10.49
N LEU A 462 -10.13 -9.14 -11.38
CA LEU A 462 -9.51 -9.02 -12.69
C LEU A 462 -8.03 -8.65 -12.58
N TYR A 463 -7.68 -7.73 -11.68
CA TYR A 463 -6.28 -7.43 -11.37
C TYR A 463 -5.54 -8.68 -10.93
N GLY A 464 -6.09 -9.41 -9.95
CA GLY A 464 -5.48 -10.64 -9.48
C GLY A 464 -5.34 -11.73 -10.54
N ALA A 465 -6.35 -11.89 -11.38
CA ALA A 465 -6.36 -12.84 -12.48
C ALA A 465 -5.28 -12.56 -13.52
N LEU A 466 -4.96 -11.29 -13.78
CA LEU A 466 -3.92 -10.90 -14.74
C LEU A 466 -2.52 -10.92 -14.10
N HIS A 467 -2.39 -10.55 -12.83
CA HIS A 467 -1.09 -10.49 -12.18
C HIS A 467 -0.62 -11.85 -11.66
N PHE A 468 -1.53 -12.66 -11.12
CA PHE A 468 -1.19 -13.82 -10.28
C PHE A 468 -1.80 -15.14 -10.74
N VAL A 469 -2.59 -15.19 -11.81
CA VAL A 469 -3.09 -16.46 -12.38
C VAL A 469 -2.46 -16.69 -13.75
N SER A 470 -1.90 -17.88 -13.96
CA SER A 470 -1.22 -18.24 -15.21
C SER A 470 -2.15 -18.10 -16.43
N HIS A 471 -1.68 -17.39 -17.47
CA HIS A 471 -2.45 -17.13 -18.69
C HIS A 471 -1.56 -16.92 -19.93
N ASP A 472 -2.15 -17.00 -21.12
CA ASP A 472 -1.46 -16.88 -22.41
C ASP A 472 -1.12 -15.43 -22.85
N GLN A 473 -1.73 -14.40 -22.23
CA GLN A 473 -1.64 -13.02 -22.69
C GLN A 473 -0.67 -12.11 -21.88
N LEU A 474 0.62 -12.45 -21.87
CA LEU A 474 1.66 -11.65 -21.20
C LEU A 474 1.86 -10.24 -21.79
N LEU A 475 1.36 -9.95 -22.99
CA LEU A 475 1.55 -8.64 -23.65
C LEU A 475 0.41 -7.64 -23.41
N MET A 476 -0.69 -8.07 -22.79
CA MET A 476 -1.89 -7.24 -22.63
C MET A 476 -1.65 -5.97 -21.79
N LEU A 477 -0.71 -6.02 -20.84
CA LEU A 477 -0.38 -4.92 -19.92
C LEU A 477 0.86 -4.09 -20.32
N PHE A 478 1.61 -4.48 -21.36
CA PHE A 478 2.82 -3.76 -21.81
C PHE A 478 2.57 -2.72 -22.95
N GLY A 479 1.31 -2.35 -23.21
CA GLY A 479 0.93 -1.42 -24.30
C GLY A 479 0.54 0.00 -23.85
N GLU A 480 0.35 0.91 -24.81
CA GLU A 480 -0.24 2.24 -24.54
C GLU A 480 -1.67 2.09 -23.98
N GLY A 481 -1.81 2.37 -22.68
CA GLY A 481 -3.07 2.25 -21.94
C GLY A 481 -3.15 0.96 -21.13
N ASP A 482 -2.22 0.83 -20.17
CA ASP A 482 -2.27 -0.13 -19.07
C ASP A 482 -3.58 0.05 -18.28
N LEU A 483 -4.33 -1.04 -18.15
CA LEU A 483 -5.62 -1.09 -17.45
C LEU A 483 -5.49 -0.66 -15.97
N PHE A 484 -4.31 -0.90 -15.39
CA PHE A 484 -3.99 -0.62 -13.99
C PHE A 484 -2.73 0.25 -13.82
N GLY A 485 -2.38 1.05 -14.84
CA GLY A 485 -1.38 2.14 -14.79
C GLY A 485 -0.12 1.94 -13.93
N LEU A 486 0.97 1.44 -14.49
CA LEU A 486 2.31 1.40 -13.85
C LEU A 486 2.96 2.78 -13.59
N ALA A 487 2.31 3.91 -13.92
CA ALA A 487 2.87 5.24 -13.71
C ALA A 487 2.14 5.98 -12.58
N PRO A 488 2.87 6.61 -11.62
CA PRO A 488 2.25 7.50 -10.65
C PRO A 488 1.79 8.75 -11.37
N THR A 489 0.53 8.77 -11.81
CA THR A 489 -0.14 10.00 -12.23
C THR A 489 -0.46 10.80 -10.96
N THR A 490 -0.22 12.10 -11.04
CA THR A 490 -0.61 13.05 -10.00
C THR A 490 -2.11 12.91 -9.74
N PHE A 491 -2.53 12.97 -8.48
CA PHE A 491 -3.95 12.99 -8.09
C PHE A 491 -4.57 14.31 -8.58
N ASP A 492 -4.92 14.38 -9.85
CA ASP A 492 -5.76 15.40 -10.45
C ASP A 492 -6.95 14.75 -11.18
N ASP A 493 -8.06 15.47 -11.27
CA ASP A 493 -9.29 15.00 -11.93
C ASP A 493 -9.07 14.60 -13.39
N ILE A 494 -8.00 15.11 -14.01
CA ILE A 494 -7.64 14.87 -15.41
C ILE A 494 -7.07 13.45 -15.57
N SER A 495 -6.21 13.02 -14.66
CA SER A 495 -5.60 11.68 -14.66
C SER A 495 -6.65 10.60 -14.38
N LEU A 496 -7.53 10.82 -13.41
CA LEU A 496 -8.63 9.91 -13.07
C LEU A 496 -9.57 9.65 -14.26
N LYS A 497 -9.95 10.71 -14.99
CA LYS A 497 -10.80 10.58 -16.19
C LYS A 497 -10.10 9.84 -17.33
N LYS A 498 -8.79 10.04 -17.49
CA LYS A 498 -8.00 9.36 -18.52
C LYS A 498 -7.91 7.85 -18.26
N GLU A 499 -7.74 7.43 -17.02
CA GLU A 499 -7.64 6.01 -16.65
C GLU A 499 -8.99 5.29 -16.64
N ALA A 500 -10.06 5.97 -16.21
CA ALA A 500 -11.44 5.49 -16.38
C ALA A 500 -11.76 5.23 -17.87
N THR A 501 -11.17 6.01 -18.77
CA THR A 501 -11.30 5.80 -20.22
C THR A 501 -10.68 4.46 -20.64
N TYR A 502 -9.55 4.03 -20.06
CA TYR A 502 -8.93 2.74 -20.38
C TYR A 502 -9.76 1.56 -19.84
N LYS A 503 -10.20 1.61 -18.57
CA LYS A 503 -11.12 0.62 -18.00
C LYS A 503 -12.38 0.43 -18.85
N ARG A 504 -13.03 1.54 -19.18
CA ARG A 504 -14.24 1.56 -20.00
C ARG A 504 -13.97 1.01 -21.41
N ARG A 505 -12.90 1.47 -22.07
CA ARG A 505 -12.49 0.98 -23.39
C ARG A 505 -12.29 -0.53 -23.40
N ASP A 506 -11.49 -1.05 -22.47
CA ASP A 506 -11.08 -2.47 -22.48
C ASP A 506 -12.22 -3.41 -22.08
N LEU A 507 -13.09 -2.98 -21.15
CA LEU A 507 -14.33 -3.68 -20.82
C LEU A 507 -15.31 -3.70 -22.01
N LEU A 508 -15.57 -2.55 -22.63
CA LEU A 508 -16.56 -2.44 -23.71
C LEU A 508 -16.11 -3.11 -25.02
N ASN A 509 -14.82 -3.09 -25.32
CA ASN A 509 -14.25 -3.72 -26.52
C ASN A 509 -14.12 -5.25 -26.41
N GLY A 510 -14.43 -5.83 -25.24
CA GLY A 510 -14.31 -7.28 -25.01
C GLY A 510 -12.87 -7.79 -25.14
N ARG A 511 -11.87 -6.92 -24.89
CA ARG A 511 -10.46 -7.30 -24.99
C ARG A 511 -10.10 -8.36 -23.94
N LEU A 512 -10.73 -8.28 -22.77
CA LEU A 512 -10.55 -9.19 -21.63
C LEU A 512 -11.13 -10.59 -21.87
N GLU A 513 -12.15 -10.71 -22.73
CA GLU A 513 -12.76 -11.99 -23.13
C GLU A 513 -11.83 -12.82 -24.05
N ARG A 514 -10.64 -12.30 -24.39
CA ARG A 514 -9.64 -13.00 -25.22
C ARG A 514 -8.56 -13.71 -24.42
N VAL A 515 -8.46 -13.45 -23.12
CA VAL A 515 -7.47 -14.10 -22.25
C VAL A 515 -7.87 -15.56 -22.04
N GLN A 516 -6.91 -16.46 -22.19
CA GLN A 516 -7.04 -17.87 -21.83
C GLN A 516 -6.16 -18.12 -20.60
N TRP A 517 -6.81 -18.39 -19.47
CA TRP A 517 -6.12 -18.85 -18.28
C TRP A 517 -5.88 -20.35 -18.36
N MET A 518 -4.92 -20.84 -17.57
CA MET A 518 -4.54 -22.25 -17.57
C MET A 518 -5.71 -23.19 -17.20
N SER A 519 -6.65 -22.71 -16.38
CA SER A 519 -7.91 -23.40 -16.09
C SER A 519 -9.01 -22.95 -17.05
N ASP A 520 -9.58 -23.90 -17.81
CA ASP A 520 -10.73 -23.65 -18.68
C ASP A 520 -11.94 -23.17 -17.88
N HIS A 521 -12.16 -23.75 -16.69
CA HIS A 521 -13.24 -23.35 -15.78
C HIS A 521 -13.08 -21.91 -15.29
N PHE A 522 -11.85 -21.51 -14.95
CA PHE A 522 -11.57 -20.14 -14.56
C PHE A 522 -11.73 -19.17 -15.73
N THR A 523 -11.32 -19.59 -16.94
CA THR A 523 -11.51 -18.82 -18.17
C THR A 523 -12.99 -18.57 -18.46
N GLU A 524 -13.82 -19.62 -18.45
CA GLU A 524 -15.26 -19.49 -18.67
C GLU A 524 -15.89 -18.56 -17.62
N PHE A 525 -15.51 -18.72 -16.34
CA PHE A 525 -15.98 -17.86 -15.27
C PHE A 525 -15.62 -16.39 -15.51
N MET A 526 -14.35 -16.08 -15.81
CA MET A 526 -13.88 -14.72 -16.04
C MET A 526 -14.53 -14.08 -17.27
N HIS A 527 -14.74 -14.84 -18.35
CA HIS A 527 -15.44 -14.37 -19.54
C HIS A 527 -16.90 -14.04 -19.24
N ASN A 528 -17.60 -14.93 -18.54
CA ASN A 528 -18.98 -14.70 -18.11
C ASN A 528 -19.09 -13.45 -17.23
N LEU A 529 -18.17 -13.28 -16.28
CA LEU A 529 -18.14 -12.12 -15.39
C LEU A 529 -17.88 -10.81 -16.15
N CYS A 530 -16.90 -10.79 -17.07
CA CYS A 530 -16.64 -9.65 -17.95
C CYS A 530 -17.88 -9.31 -18.80
N GLY A 531 -18.54 -10.32 -19.37
CA GLY A 531 -19.74 -10.14 -20.19
C GLY A 531 -20.95 -9.59 -19.41
N ILE A 532 -21.06 -9.87 -18.11
CA ILE A 532 -22.10 -9.28 -17.24
C ILE A 532 -21.85 -7.77 -17.07
N TRP A 533 -20.65 -7.37 -16.66
CA TRP A 533 -20.29 -5.96 -16.46
C TRP A 533 -20.29 -5.17 -17.76
N ARG A 534 -19.84 -5.78 -18.86
CA ARG A 534 -19.93 -5.19 -20.19
C ARG A 534 -21.37 -4.90 -20.60
N ARG A 535 -22.30 -5.85 -20.39
CA ARG A 535 -23.73 -5.63 -20.67
C ARG A 535 -24.31 -4.51 -19.80
N TYR A 536 -23.97 -4.50 -18.50
CA TYR A 536 -24.40 -3.44 -17.59
C TYR A 536 -23.99 -2.05 -18.08
N TYR A 537 -22.73 -1.87 -18.47
CA TYR A 537 -22.22 -0.58 -18.94
C TYR A 537 -22.67 -0.22 -20.36
N LEU A 538 -22.81 -1.18 -21.28
CA LEU A 538 -23.39 -0.93 -22.60
C LEU A 538 -24.82 -0.38 -22.50
N GLN A 539 -25.57 -0.77 -21.47
CA GLN A 539 -26.92 -0.27 -21.26
C GLN A 539 -26.95 1.09 -20.52
N HIS A 540 -25.93 1.41 -19.71
CA HIS A 540 -25.88 2.61 -18.87
C HIS A 540 -25.18 3.82 -19.54
N ASP A 541 -24.34 3.62 -20.57
CA ASP A 541 -23.65 4.69 -21.29
C ASP A 541 -24.53 5.36 -22.36
N ALA A 542 -24.83 6.64 -22.17
CA ALA A 542 -25.77 7.44 -22.97
C ALA A 542 -25.32 7.83 -24.40
N VAL A 543 -24.39 7.08 -25.00
CA VAL A 543 -24.28 7.03 -26.49
C VAL A 543 -25.16 5.90 -27.04
N ALA A 544 -25.43 4.85 -26.26
CA ALA A 544 -26.32 3.74 -26.60
C ALA A 544 -27.77 3.92 -26.12
N ALA A 545 -28.04 4.86 -25.20
CA ALA A 545 -29.40 5.17 -24.73
C ALA A 545 -30.34 5.75 -25.81
N LYS A 546 -29.82 6.15 -26.98
CA LYS A 546 -30.66 6.44 -28.16
C LYS A 546 -31.18 5.18 -28.87
N VAL A 547 -30.70 3.99 -28.51
CA VAL A 547 -30.97 2.72 -29.19
C VAL A 547 -31.77 1.74 -28.31
N LEU A 548 -31.71 1.85 -26.99
CA LEU A 548 -32.54 1.02 -26.11
C LEU A 548 -33.98 1.54 -26.06
N LYS A 549 -34.92 0.68 -26.46
CA LYS A 549 -36.36 0.95 -26.51
C LYS A 549 -37.10 0.67 -25.20
N ASP A 550 -36.43 0.15 -24.16
CA ASP A 550 -37.12 -0.37 -22.98
C ASP A 550 -36.35 -0.13 -21.67
N GLU A 551 -36.78 0.85 -20.87
CA GLU A 551 -36.26 1.15 -19.52
C GLU A 551 -36.48 0.00 -18.52
N SER A 552 -37.40 -0.93 -18.83
CA SER A 552 -37.72 -2.10 -18.01
C SER A 552 -36.55 -3.07 -17.90
N GLU A 553 -35.82 -3.33 -18.99
CA GLU A 553 -34.70 -4.30 -19.00
C GLU A 553 -33.51 -3.80 -18.18
N LEU A 554 -33.21 -2.50 -18.24
CA LEU A 554 -32.18 -1.84 -17.46
C LEU A 554 -32.45 -1.95 -15.95
N THR A 555 -33.70 -1.66 -15.57
CA THR A 555 -34.16 -1.74 -14.19
C THR A 555 -34.09 -3.19 -13.66
N GLN A 556 -34.44 -4.17 -14.49
CA GLN A 556 -34.33 -5.59 -14.16
C GLN A 556 -32.88 -6.04 -13.99
N LEU A 557 -31.96 -5.64 -14.88
CA LEU A 557 -30.54 -6.00 -14.76
C LEU A 557 -29.90 -5.36 -13.54
N HIS A 558 -30.16 -4.08 -13.30
CA HIS A 558 -29.67 -3.39 -12.10
C HIS A 558 -30.21 -4.03 -10.82
N SER A 559 -31.51 -4.33 -10.77
CA SER A 559 -32.12 -5.05 -9.64
C SER A 559 -31.47 -6.41 -9.40
N LYS A 560 -31.16 -7.15 -10.47
CA LYS A 560 -30.50 -8.46 -10.37
C LYS A 560 -29.08 -8.34 -9.84
N LEU A 561 -28.33 -7.33 -10.26
CA LEU A 561 -26.95 -7.14 -9.81
C LEU A 561 -26.85 -6.61 -8.38
N SER A 562 -27.93 -6.00 -7.88
CA SER A 562 -27.97 -5.32 -6.59
C SER A 562 -28.13 -6.24 -5.37
N ASP A 563 -28.41 -7.54 -5.53
CA ASP A 563 -28.53 -8.48 -4.41
C ASP A 563 -27.22 -9.22 -4.07
N GLY A 564 -26.29 -9.31 -5.02
CA GLY A 564 -25.03 -10.08 -4.93
C GLY A 564 -25.18 -11.62 -4.91
N GLN A 565 -26.39 -12.17 -4.75
CA GLN A 565 -26.63 -13.61 -4.71
C GLN A 565 -26.29 -14.27 -6.05
N TRP A 566 -26.56 -13.58 -7.15
CA TRP A 566 -26.20 -14.03 -8.49
C TRP A 566 -24.71 -14.40 -8.61
N LEU A 567 -23.82 -13.65 -7.96
CA LEU A 567 -22.37 -13.86 -8.04
C LEU A 567 -21.95 -15.05 -7.17
N ILE A 568 -22.58 -15.22 -6.00
CA ILE A 568 -22.39 -16.41 -5.15
C ILE A 568 -22.77 -17.67 -5.93
N ASP A 569 -23.92 -17.65 -6.62
CA ASP A 569 -24.41 -18.80 -7.37
C ASP A 569 -23.51 -19.11 -8.59
N GLN A 570 -23.06 -18.09 -9.31
CA GLN A 570 -22.14 -18.25 -10.44
C GLN A 570 -20.80 -18.85 -10.00
N ILE A 571 -20.21 -18.34 -8.91
CA ILE A 571 -18.94 -18.87 -8.40
C ILE A 571 -19.12 -20.30 -7.87
N THR A 572 -20.22 -20.56 -7.16
CA THR A 572 -20.53 -21.90 -6.63
C THR A 572 -20.66 -22.91 -7.77
N ARG A 573 -21.38 -22.55 -8.83
CA ARG A 573 -21.48 -23.38 -10.03
C ARG A 573 -20.12 -23.61 -10.69
N ALA A 574 -19.27 -22.58 -10.80
CA ALA A 574 -17.93 -22.72 -11.36
C ALA A 574 -17.05 -23.69 -10.55
N ILE A 575 -17.17 -23.68 -9.22
CA ILE A 575 -16.41 -24.59 -8.33
C ILE A 575 -16.96 -26.03 -8.41
N GLU A 576 -18.28 -26.20 -8.53
CA GLU A 576 -18.95 -27.51 -8.54
C GLU A 576 -18.92 -28.23 -9.91
N LEU A 577 -18.66 -27.49 -11.00
CA LEU A 577 -18.39 -28.05 -12.31
C LEU A 577 -17.02 -28.78 -12.28
N ASP A 578 -17.07 -30.11 -12.09
CA ASP A 578 -16.00 -31.10 -12.15
C ASP A 578 -14.73 -30.88 -11.30
N CYS A 579 -14.59 -31.69 -10.24
CA CYS A 579 -13.39 -31.77 -9.39
C CYS A 579 -12.12 -32.27 -10.13
N GLU A 580 -12.23 -32.73 -11.39
CA GLU A 580 -11.13 -33.32 -12.17
C GLU A 580 -10.44 -32.35 -13.15
N GLY A 581 -10.86 -31.08 -13.23
CA GLY A 581 -10.35 -30.13 -14.23
C GLY A 581 -9.55 -28.93 -13.70
N TRP A 582 -9.37 -28.80 -12.38
CA TRP A 582 -8.62 -27.68 -11.81
C TRP A 582 -7.12 -27.99 -11.75
N PRO A 583 -6.25 -27.07 -12.20
CA PRO A 583 -4.81 -27.24 -12.05
C PRO A 583 -4.40 -27.25 -10.58
N LEU A 584 -3.34 -28.00 -10.26
CA LEU A 584 -2.84 -28.10 -8.89
C LEU A 584 -2.15 -26.81 -8.43
N ASP A 585 -1.39 -26.16 -9.31
CA ASP A 585 -0.63 -24.93 -9.04
C ASP A 585 -0.68 -24.03 -10.28
N ASP A 586 -1.57 -23.05 -10.29
CA ASP A 586 -1.70 -22.03 -11.36
C ASP A 586 -1.72 -20.60 -10.84
N ILE A 587 -1.57 -20.43 -9.52
CA ILE A 587 -1.21 -19.15 -8.92
C ILE A 587 0.30 -18.97 -9.06
N VAL A 588 0.68 -17.89 -9.74
CA VAL A 588 2.07 -17.59 -10.08
C VAL A 588 2.53 -16.31 -9.38
N SER A 589 3.84 -16.10 -9.35
CA SER A 589 4.39 -14.80 -8.97
C SER A 589 3.88 -13.71 -9.90
N ASP A 590 3.85 -12.47 -9.40
CA ASP A 590 3.41 -11.31 -10.17
C ASP A 590 4.02 -11.30 -11.58
N GLN A 591 3.19 -11.49 -12.59
CA GLN A 591 3.58 -11.51 -14.00
C GLN A 591 3.91 -10.10 -14.51
N PHE A 592 3.53 -9.06 -13.75
CA PHE A 592 3.68 -7.65 -14.11
C PHE A 592 4.17 -6.83 -12.91
N PRO A 593 5.35 -7.17 -12.35
CA PRO A 593 5.87 -6.47 -11.18
C PRO A 593 6.18 -5.02 -11.53
N LYS A 594 6.05 -4.13 -10.52
CA LYS A 594 6.47 -2.73 -10.67
C LYS A 594 7.94 -2.65 -11.06
N LEU A 595 8.18 -2.21 -12.28
CA LEU A 595 9.53 -2.01 -12.80
C LEU A 595 10.18 -0.81 -12.12
N THR A 596 11.42 -0.97 -11.67
CA THR A 596 12.24 0.15 -11.21
C THR A 596 12.46 1.15 -12.34
N PRO A 597 12.73 2.44 -12.06
CA PRO A 597 13.04 3.42 -13.10
C PRO A 597 14.16 2.96 -14.04
N ARG A 598 15.15 2.23 -13.49
CA ARG A 598 16.24 1.63 -14.25
C ARG A 598 15.75 0.51 -15.18
N GLU A 599 14.86 -0.37 -14.72
CA GLU A 599 14.26 -1.42 -15.54
C GLU A 599 13.32 -0.85 -16.60
N VAL A 600 12.55 0.19 -16.27
CA VAL A 600 11.73 0.95 -17.22
C VAL A 600 12.61 1.58 -18.30
N ASP A 601 13.72 2.23 -17.93
CA ASP A 601 14.66 2.79 -18.89
C ASP A 601 15.34 1.70 -19.73
N THR A 602 15.68 0.56 -19.12
CA THR A 602 16.24 -0.59 -19.83
C THR A 602 15.25 -1.17 -20.84
N LEU A 603 13.98 -1.34 -20.46
CA LEU A 603 12.89 -1.78 -21.34
C LEU A 603 12.60 -0.76 -22.43
N LYS A 604 12.51 0.54 -22.11
CA LYS A 604 12.34 1.61 -23.10
C LYS A 604 13.50 1.65 -24.10
N ASN A 605 14.72 1.46 -23.63
CA ASN A 605 15.90 1.39 -24.50
C ASN A 605 15.86 0.12 -25.36
N ALA A 606 15.51 -1.04 -24.79
CA ALA A 606 15.34 -2.30 -25.52
C ALA A 606 14.26 -2.20 -26.61
N VAL A 607 13.11 -1.59 -26.29
CA VAL A 607 12.00 -1.31 -27.22
C VAL A 607 12.40 -0.32 -28.30
N ARG A 608 13.19 0.72 -27.97
CA ARG A 608 13.73 1.67 -28.97
C ARG A 608 14.75 1.01 -29.90
N THR A 609 15.63 0.17 -29.37
CA THR A 609 16.58 -0.60 -30.18
C THR A 609 15.89 -1.68 -31.01
N SER A 610 14.79 -2.26 -30.54
CA SER A 610 14.01 -3.23 -31.32
C SER A 610 13.23 -2.53 -32.44
N HIS A 611 12.57 -1.40 -32.18
CA HIS A 611 11.87 -0.65 -33.24
C HIS A 611 12.80 -0.15 -34.35
N ASN A 612 14.07 0.12 -34.04
CA ASN A 612 15.07 0.49 -35.05
C ASN A 612 15.67 -0.70 -35.83
N ASN A 613 15.50 -1.95 -35.37
CA ASN A 613 16.07 -3.15 -35.99
C ASN A 613 15.02 -4.17 -36.51
N VAL A 614 13.72 -3.94 -36.31
CA VAL A 614 12.64 -4.86 -36.74
C VAL A 614 12.48 -4.92 -38.28
N SER A 615 13.10 -4.00 -39.03
CA SER A 615 13.08 -4.05 -40.49
C SER A 615 13.96 -5.17 -41.10
N HIS A 616 14.83 -5.85 -40.34
CA HIS A 616 15.79 -6.81 -40.93
C HIS A 616 16.10 -8.10 -40.14
N MET A 617 15.36 -8.49 -39.09
CA MET A 617 15.72 -9.67 -38.27
C MET A 617 14.90 -10.94 -38.58
N SER A 618 15.58 -12.09 -38.65
CA SER A 618 14.98 -13.42 -38.90
C SER A 618 14.31 -14.00 -37.63
N ILE A 619 13.44 -15.01 -37.82
CA ILE A 619 12.62 -15.63 -36.76
C ILE A 619 13.48 -16.22 -35.63
N ASP A 620 14.64 -16.79 -35.94
CA ASP A 620 15.52 -17.39 -34.93
C ASP A 620 16.16 -16.35 -33.99
N GLN A 621 16.38 -15.12 -34.47
CA GLN A 621 16.94 -14.03 -33.66
C GLN A 621 15.92 -13.40 -32.70
N ARG A 622 14.62 -13.66 -32.89
CA ARG A 622 13.56 -13.22 -31.97
C ARG A 622 13.48 -14.10 -30.72
N THR A 623 13.89 -15.37 -30.84
CA THR A 623 13.85 -16.35 -29.74
C THR A 623 14.97 -16.14 -28.73
N GLU A 624 16.14 -15.66 -29.16
CA GLU A 624 17.27 -15.35 -28.25
C GLU A 624 17.05 -14.10 -27.38
N LEU A 625 16.19 -13.16 -27.79
CA LEU A 625 15.89 -11.92 -27.04
C LEU A 625 15.03 -12.14 -25.79
N VAL A 626 14.37 -13.30 -25.69
CA VAL A 626 13.56 -13.73 -24.53
C VAL A 626 14.44 -14.41 -23.47
N ALA A 627 15.69 -14.76 -23.80
CA ALA A 627 16.63 -15.44 -22.92
C ALA A 627 17.62 -14.45 -22.26
N MET A 628 17.15 -13.60 -21.34
CA MET A 628 18.03 -12.86 -20.42
C MET A 628 17.48 -12.93 -18.98
N PRO A 629 18.35 -13.05 -17.97
CA PRO A 629 18.05 -13.78 -16.73
C PRO A 629 17.50 -12.85 -15.64
N THR A 630 16.33 -13.16 -15.08
CA THR A 630 15.91 -12.66 -13.77
C THR A 630 16.48 -13.57 -12.68
N ARG A 631 17.10 -12.98 -11.66
CA ARG A 631 17.64 -13.71 -10.51
C ARG A 631 16.49 -14.40 -9.75
N TYR A 632 16.38 -15.71 -9.88
CA TYR A 632 16.19 -16.72 -8.81
C TYR A 632 16.31 -18.11 -9.47
N ASP A 633 17.55 -18.54 -9.72
CA ASP A 633 17.87 -19.81 -10.38
C ASP A 633 18.69 -20.70 -9.43
N THR A 634 18.03 -21.25 -8.42
CA THR A 634 18.48 -22.47 -7.72
C THR A 634 17.28 -23.40 -7.53
N GLN A 635 16.74 -23.87 -8.64
CA GLN A 635 16.12 -25.20 -8.82
C GLN A 635 15.82 -25.37 -10.31
N ARG A 636 16.90 -25.42 -11.08
CA ARG A 636 16.99 -25.46 -12.54
C ARG A 636 16.70 -26.86 -13.12
N THR A 637 15.80 -27.63 -12.53
CA THR A 637 15.70 -29.06 -12.86
C THR A 637 14.35 -29.54 -13.39
N ASP A 638 13.28 -28.73 -13.28
CA ASP A 638 11.93 -29.20 -13.69
C ASP A 638 11.36 -28.52 -14.95
N LEU A 639 12.02 -27.47 -15.48
CA LEU A 639 11.57 -26.79 -16.72
C LEU A 639 12.00 -27.49 -18.02
N GLN A 640 12.81 -28.55 -17.95
CA GLN A 640 13.12 -29.39 -19.12
C GLN A 640 11.91 -30.25 -19.53
N MET A 641 10.98 -30.53 -18.60
CA MET A 641 9.74 -31.28 -18.87
C MET A 641 8.70 -30.47 -19.67
N VAL A 642 8.77 -29.14 -19.60
CA VAL A 642 7.85 -28.22 -20.31
C VAL A 642 8.21 -28.08 -21.79
N LEU A 643 9.50 -28.18 -22.16
CA LEU A 643 9.91 -28.24 -23.57
C LEU A 643 9.55 -29.57 -24.26
N ASP A 644 9.57 -30.69 -23.53
CA ASP A 644 9.24 -32.00 -24.12
C ASP A 644 7.73 -32.16 -24.40
N THR A 645 6.88 -31.44 -23.67
CA THR A 645 5.41 -31.45 -23.87
C THR A 645 4.98 -30.59 -25.07
N LEU A 646 5.69 -29.49 -25.36
CA LEU A 646 5.42 -28.62 -26.53
C LEU A 646 5.88 -29.23 -27.86
N THR A 647 6.67 -30.30 -27.83
CA THR A 647 7.12 -31.01 -29.04
C THR A 647 6.17 -32.15 -29.44
N CYS A 648 5.24 -32.57 -28.57
CA CYS A 648 4.25 -33.63 -28.87
C CYS A 648 2.92 -33.12 -29.47
N ALA A 649 2.62 -31.82 -29.44
CA ALA A 649 1.35 -31.27 -29.93
C ALA A 649 1.33 -30.82 -31.41
N LYS A 650 2.34 -31.19 -32.22
CA LYS A 650 2.43 -30.83 -33.66
C LYS A 650 2.48 -32.00 -34.65
N ARG A 651 2.13 -33.23 -34.25
CA ARG A 651 1.95 -34.34 -35.21
C ARG A 651 0.70 -35.18 -34.95
N SER A 652 -0.46 -34.56 -35.11
CA SER A 652 -1.69 -35.25 -35.47
C SER A 652 -2.63 -34.31 -36.22
N HIS A 653 -2.32 -34.05 -37.50
CA HIS A 653 -3.26 -33.94 -38.62
C HIS A 653 -2.55 -33.41 -39.88
N SER A 654 -1.91 -34.33 -40.61
CA SER A 654 -1.81 -34.23 -42.07
C SER A 654 -1.71 -35.65 -42.64
N THR A 655 -2.85 -36.28 -42.85
CA THR A 655 -2.99 -37.44 -43.73
C THR A 655 -3.89 -37.03 -44.88
N MET A 656 -3.32 -36.83 -46.07
CA MET A 656 -3.64 -37.60 -47.28
C MET A 656 -3.09 -36.93 -48.55
N GLN A 657 -2.61 -37.80 -49.46
CA GLN A 657 -2.06 -37.58 -50.82
C GLN A 657 -0.58 -37.13 -50.80
N GLY A 658 0.44 -37.95 -51.15
CA GLY A 658 0.52 -39.00 -52.18
C GLY A 658 0.54 -38.32 -53.55
N SER A 659 1.54 -38.41 -54.42
CA SER A 659 2.70 -39.30 -54.55
C SER A 659 3.69 -38.68 -55.56
N ASP A 660 4.90 -39.25 -55.57
CA ASP A 660 5.85 -39.36 -56.70
C ASP A 660 6.79 -38.17 -57.07
N ASP A 661 8.07 -38.42 -56.72
CA ASP A 661 9.28 -38.41 -57.55
C ASP A 661 9.83 -37.08 -58.09
N GLU A 662 11.04 -36.73 -57.60
CA GLU A 662 12.32 -36.63 -58.35
C GLU A 662 12.38 -35.43 -59.31
N GLU A 663 13.37 -34.55 -59.36
CA GLU A 663 14.81 -34.67 -59.17
C GLU A 663 15.40 -33.25 -59.26
N LEU A 664 16.57 -33.06 -58.65
CA LEU A 664 17.70 -32.23 -59.10
C LEU A 664 17.62 -30.69 -59.19
N GLU A 665 18.53 -30.15 -58.39
CA GLU A 665 19.10 -28.81 -58.28
C GLU A 665 19.88 -28.35 -59.56
N PRO A 666 20.56 -27.19 -59.58
CA PRO A 666 20.07 -25.88 -60.04
C PRO A 666 20.88 -25.33 -61.24
N ASN A 667 20.41 -24.29 -61.94
CA ASN A 667 21.36 -23.33 -62.55
C ASN A 667 20.82 -21.99 -63.06
N SER A 668 21.63 -20.97 -62.77
CA SER A 668 21.99 -19.83 -63.62
C SER A 668 21.11 -18.57 -63.68
N LYS A 669 21.65 -17.53 -63.03
CA LYS A 669 22.07 -16.23 -63.60
C LYS A 669 21.28 -15.67 -64.81
N ARG A 670 20.70 -14.47 -64.64
CA ARG A 670 21.02 -13.20 -65.36
C ARG A 670 19.88 -12.19 -65.20
N THR A 671 20.08 -11.13 -64.41
CA THR A 671 20.43 -9.75 -64.80
C THR A 671 19.39 -8.95 -65.59
N ARG A 672 19.00 -7.82 -64.96
CA ARG A 672 18.85 -6.44 -65.50
C ARG A 672 17.68 -6.17 -66.46
N LYS A 673 16.85 -5.16 -66.14
CA LYS A 673 17.07 -3.73 -66.45
C LYS A 673 15.95 -2.83 -65.89
N HIS A 674 16.38 -1.66 -65.41
CA HIS A 674 15.62 -0.43 -65.21
C HIS A 674 15.12 0.17 -66.53
N ASP A 675 13.98 0.85 -66.50
CA ASP A 675 13.83 2.32 -66.69
C ASP A 675 12.34 2.69 -66.75
N PRO A 676 11.95 3.96 -66.55
CA PRO A 676 12.65 5.10 -65.93
C PRO A 676 12.05 5.53 -64.58
#